data_AF-A0A484KV07-F1
#
_entry.id   AF-A0A484KV07-F1
#
_cell.length_a   1.000
_cell.length_b   1.000
_cell.length_c   1.000
_cell.angle_alpha   90.00
_cell.angle_beta   90.00
_cell.angle_gamma   90.00
#
_symmetry.space_group_name_H-M   'P 1'
#
loop_
_entity.id
_entity.type
_entity.pdbx_description
1 polymer ?
#
loop_
_entity_poly.entity_id
_entity_poly.type
_entity_poly.pdbx_seq_one_letter_code
_entity_poly.pdbx_strand_id
1 'polypeptide(L)'
;MTVRVLTLEDSDGGKMGGAWTILNFPLFTTVKLPPFFLINFANLLHALRLQVPSLAHFRRPPRFPSLSQATLSPDQASPLQSVEGIIMARTVFQLPTNISSLVAGPRIGQFQGPTQARSVNMMCTLRKPSLKARAFTGLGACNAFDTLGRPGYGLHSNIASVTFTKRRGRRSSRFVVRAMFERFTEKAIKVIMLSQEEARRLGHNFVGTEQILLGLIGEGTGIAAKVLKSVGINLKDARMEVEKIVGRGSGFVAIEIPFTPRAKRVLELSLEEARQLGHNYIGSEHLLLGLLREGEGVAARVLEVLGADPGNIRTQVIRMIGENAEAVPAGGGGSTSQKMPTLEEYGTNLTKLADEGKLDPVVGRQEQVERVIQILGRRTKNNPCLIGEPGVGKTAIAEGLAQRIANGDVPETIEGKTVITLDMGLLVAGTKYRGEFEERLKKLMDEIKQNDDIILFIDEVHTLIGAGAAEGAIDAANILKPALARGELQCIGATTLDEYRKHIEKDPALERRFQPVKVPEPTVDEAMQILRGLRERYEIHHKLHYTDDALDAAAQLSHQYISDRFLPDKAIDLIDEAGSRVRLRHAQLPQEAKELEKEIRKITKEKDEAVRSQDFEKAGEFRDRELELKVQMSALVENRKEKSKSAESESLDDVGPVVTEADIQHVVALWTGIPVSKVSTDESDRLLKMEETLHKRVIGQDEAVVAICRAIRRARVGLKNPNRPIASFIFSGPTGVGKSELAKALATYYFGSEEAMVRLDMSEFMERHTVSKLIGSPPGYVGYTEGGQLTESVRRRPYTLVLFDEIEKAHPDVFNMMLQILEDGRLTDSKGRTVDFKNTLLIMTSNVGSSVIEKGGRRIGFNLDHDEKDGSYNRIKSLVTEELKQYFRPEFLNRLDDMIVFRQLTKLEVKEIADIMLKEVFERLRGLEIGLQVTERFRDRVVEEGYNPSYGARPLRRAIMRLLEDSMAEKMLAREIKEGDSVIVDVDSDGNVTVLNGGVLSQPPGSSAQLIAI
;
A
#
# COMPACT_ATOMS: atom_id res chain seq x y z
N MET A 1 -16.28 15.41 26.07
CA MET A 1 -14.86 15.87 26.03
C MET A 1 -14.69 16.85 24.87
N THR A 2 -13.98 17.96 25.09
CA THR A 2 -13.57 18.89 24.01
C THR A 2 -12.09 18.66 23.75
N VAL A 3 -11.70 18.33 22.53
CA VAL A 3 -10.29 18.05 22.19
C VAL A 3 -9.54 19.37 22.06
N ARG A 4 -8.54 19.60 22.93
CA ARG A 4 -7.50 20.60 22.68
C ARG A 4 -6.48 20.01 21.72
N VAL A 5 -6.41 20.53 20.50
CA VAL A 5 -5.23 20.38 19.64
C VAL A 5 -4.30 21.55 19.95
N LEU A 6 -3.02 21.26 20.19
CA LEU A 6 -1.95 22.26 20.21
C LEU A 6 -1.15 22.14 18.93
N THR A 7 -0.99 23.24 18.21
CA THR A 7 0.01 23.40 17.16
C THR A 7 1.06 24.41 17.64
N LEU A 8 2.32 24.16 17.31
CA LEU A 8 3.46 25.00 17.60
C LEU A 8 4.15 25.35 16.27
N GLU A 9 4.44 26.63 16.08
CA GLU A 9 5.46 27.13 15.16
C GLU A 9 5.96 28.48 15.71
N ASP A 10 7.20 28.86 15.39
CA ASP A 10 7.99 29.79 16.20
C ASP A 10 7.73 31.29 15.95
N SER A 11 7.94 32.11 16.99
CA SER A 11 8.84 33.29 16.89
C SER A 11 9.09 34.00 18.23
N ASP A 12 10.34 34.45 18.39
CA ASP A 12 10.95 35.42 19.30
C ASP A 12 10.14 36.09 20.45
N GLY A 13 10.61 35.82 21.67
CA GLY A 13 11.21 36.87 22.50
C GLY A 13 10.31 37.86 23.27
N GLY A 14 10.19 37.66 24.59
CA GLY A 14 9.68 38.70 25.49
C GLY A 14 9.59 38.30 26.97
N LYS A 15 9.99 39.20 27.88
CA LYS A 15 9.73 39.05 29.32
C LYS A 15 8.46 39.84 29.69
N MET A 16 7.54 39.20 30.42
CA MET A 16 6.99 39.62 31.73
C MET A 16 5.65 38.93 32.00
N GLY A 17 5.31 38.72 33.29
CA GLY A 17 4.15 37.93 33.69
C GLY A 17 2.96 38.74 34.17
N GLY A 18 1.89 38.03 34.57
CA GLY A 18 0.80 38.59 35.37
C GLY A 18 -0.60 38.21 34.89
N ALA A 19 -1.47 37.85 35.85
CA ALA A 19 -2.93 37.77 35.79
C ALA A 19 -3.59 36.87 34.70
N TRP A 20 -4.29 35.83 35.17
CA TRP A 20 -5.38 35.17 34.42
C TRP A 20 -6.72 35.61 35.00
N THR A 21 -7.60 36.18 34.17
CA THR A 21 -8.94 36.61 34.58
C THR A 21 -10.00 35.67 34.00
N ILE A 22 -10.75 34.98 34.87
CA ILE A 22 -11.85 34.10 34.46
C ILE A 22 -13.15 34.91 34.47
N LEU A 23 -13.88 34.91 33.36
CA LEU A 23 -15.23 35.48 33.24
C LEU A 23 -16.25 34.37 32.96
N ASN A 24 -17.10 34.09 33.94
CA ASN A 24 -18.29 33.24 33.82
C ASN A 24 -19.52 34.11 33.56
N PHE A 25 -20.44 33.69 32.68
CA PHE A 25 -21.88 33.99 32.71
C PHE A 25 -22.66 33.03 31.74
N PRO A 26 -24.01 32.93 31.75
CA PRO A 26 -24.63 31.61 31.99
C PRO A 26 -25.63 31.10 30.91
N LEU A 27 -26.37 30.04 31.25
CA LEU A 27 -27.38 29.31 30.46
C LEU A 27 -28.64 30.15 30.09
N PHE A 28 -29.37 29.72 29.04
CA PHE A 28 -30.86 29.61 28.86
C PHE A 28 -31.19 29.49 27.34
N THR A 29 -32.09 28.65 26.78
CA THR A 29 -32.70 27.34 27.17
C THR A 29 -33.43 26.65 25.97
N THR A 30 -33.46 25.30 25.95
CA THR A 30 -34.49 24.39 25.37
C THR A 30 -35.14 24.59 23.98
N VAL A 31 -35.09 23.55 23.13
CA VAL A 31 -36.21 22.87 22.41
C VAL A 31 -35.69 21.44 22.08
N LYS A 32 -36.23 20.25 22.46
CA LYS A 32 -37.56 19.58 22.46
C LYS A 32 -38.08 19.05 21.10
N LEU A 33 -38.06 17.70 20.91
CA LEU A 33 -39.06 16.83 20.23
C LEU A 33 -38.58 15.32 20.33
N PRO A 34 -39.37 14.27 19.98
CA PRO A 34 -39.58 13.14 20.90
C PRO A 34 -39.09 11.74 20.42
N PRO A 35 -39.15 10.68 21.29
CA PRO A 35 -38.56 9.37 21.03
C PRO A 35 -39.56 8.26 20.63
N PHE A 36 -39.05 7.11 20.15
CA PHE A 36 -39.81 5.85 20.05
C PHE A 36 -38.96 4.61 20.45
N PHE A 37 -39.41 3.92 21.50
CA PHE A 37 -39.18 2.51 21.90
C PHE A 37 -37.77 1.88 21.96
N LEU A 38 -37.29 1.75 23.20
CA LEU A 38 -36.61 0.55 23.72
C LEU A 38 -37.67 -0.42 24.30
N ILE A 39 -37.41 -1.75 24.31
CA ILE A 39 -37.64 -2.65 25.47
C ILE A 39 -37.23 -4.12 25.20
N ASN A 40 -36.56 -4.70 26.21
CA ASN A 40 -36.31 -6.11 26.56
C ASN A 40 -35.66 -7.13 25.60
N PHE A 41 -34.54 -7.66 26.11
CA PHE A 41 -34.00 -9.00 25.86
C PHE A 41 -34.73 -10.08 26.70
N ALA A 42 -34.45 -11.35 26.39
CA ALA A 42 -34.60 -12.53 27.27
C ALA A 42 -35.99 -12.84 27.89
N ASN A 43 -36.79 -13.67 27.20
CA ASN A 43 -37.43 -14.89 27.76
C ASN A 43 -38.36 -15.58 26.73
N LEU A 44 -37.89 -16.68 26.10
CA LEU A 44 -38.77 -17.84 25.81
C LEU A 44 -37.97 -19.10 25.43
N LEU A 45 -38.05 -20.12 26.29
CA LEU A 45 -37.69 -21.50 25.98
C LEU A 45 -38.87 -22.40 26.40
N HIS A 46 -39.25 -23.34 25.52
CA HIS A 46 -40.07 -24.53 25.81
C HIS A 46 -41.51 -24.39 26.38
N ALA A 47 -42.49 -24.35 25.47
CA ALA A 47 -43.75 -25.11 25.53
C ALA A 47 -44.29 -25.26 24.08
N LEU A 48 -44.53 -26.45 23.51
CA LEU A 48 -45.60 -27.44 23.79
C LEU A 48 -47.01 -26.85 23.53
N ARG A 49 -47.93 -27.48 22.78
CA ARG A 49 -47.97 -28.84 22.19
C ARG A 49 -49.14 -28.98 21.19
N LEU A 50 -49.13 -30.00 20.31
CA LEU A 50 -50.27 -30.78 19.74
C LEU A 50 -49.78 -31.46 18.43
N GLN A 51 -50.07 -32.72 18.07
CA GLN A 51 -50.87 -33.81 18.67
C GLN A 51 -50.04 -35.11 18.83
N VAL A 52 -50.62 -36.13 19.51
CA VAL A 52 -50.09 -37.51 19.67
C VAL A 52 -51.30 -38.46 19.57
N PRO A 53 -51.17 -39.66 18.95
CA PRO A 53 -50.86 -40.92 19.65
C PRO A 53 -49.72 -41.69 18.93
N SER A 54 -49.17 -42.82 19.37
CA SER A 54 -49.04 -43.55 20.65
C SER A 54 -47.96 -44.66 20.41
N LEU A 55 -47.49 -45.53 21.31
CA LEU A 55 -47.73 -45.84 22.74
C LEU A 55 -46.37 -46.31 23.33
N ALA A 56 -46.30 -46.94 24.51
CA ALA A 56 -45.07 -47.49 25.10
C ALA A 56 -45.32 -48.73 25.97
N HIS A 57 -44.36 -49.66 26.08
CA HIS A 57 -44.23 -50.59 27.23
C HIS A 57 -42.83 -51.20 27.43
N PHE A 58 -42.36 -51.18 28.70
CA PHE A 58 -41.39 -52.07 29.36
C PHE A 58 -39.89 -52.09 28.99
N ARG A 59 -39.12 -52.83 29.82
CA ARG A 59 -37.70 -52.57 30.15
C ARG A 59 -36.94 -53.87 30.53
N ARG A 60 -35.64 -53.92 30.19
CA ARG A 60 -34.54 -54.79 30.72
C ARG A 60 -34.37 -56.23 30.15
N PRO A 61 -33.14 -56.83 30.24
CA PRO A 61 -32.64 -57.88 29.33
C PRO A 61 -32.38 -59.25 30.02
N PRO A 62 -31.85 -60.26 29.28
CA PRO A 62 -30.45 -60.69 29.55
C PRO A 62 -29.63 -61.07 28.28
N ARG A 63 -28.70 -62.05 28.39
CA ARG A 63 -27.55 -62.35 27.50
C ARG A 63 -27.81 -63.46 26.44
N PHE A 64 -26.85 -63.61 25.52
CA PHE A 64 -26.41 -64.86 24.82
C PHE A 64 -26.50 -66.15 25.66
N PRO A 65 -26.54 -67.40 25.10
CA PRO A 65 -25.75 -67.81 23.90
C PRO A 65 -26.29 -68.91 22.92
N SER A 66 -25.58 -69.04 21.78
CA SER A 66 -25.09 -70.26 21.09
C SER A 66 -26.00 -71.40 20.54
N LEU A 67 -25.63 -71.86 19.31
CA LEU A 67 -25.77 -73.23 18.72
C LEU A 67 -27.21 -73.75 18.45
N SER A 68 -27.49 -74.66 17.51
CA SER A 68 -26.84 -75.19 16.26
C SER A 68 -27.96 -75.93 15.45
N GLN A 69 -27.84 -76.45 14.22
CA GLN A 69 -26.76 -77.22 13.57
C GLN A 69 -27.09 -77.50 12.08
N ALA A 70 -26.08 -77.63 11.21
CA ALA A 70 -26.07 -78.35 9.91
C ALA A 70 -27.02 -77.85 8.77
N THR A 71 -26.84 -78.17 7.47
CA THR A 71 -26.03 -79.20 6.77
C THR A 71 -25.32 -78.69 5.49
N LEU A 72 -24.19 -79.33 5.13
CA LEU A 72 -23.58 -79.50 3.76
C LEU A 72 -23.20 -78.21 2.95
N SER A 73 -21.97 -77.87 2.53
CA SER A 73 -20.71 -78.54 2.09
C SER A 73 -20.48 -78.46 0.56
N PRO A 74 -19.25 -78.49 0.04
CA PRO A 74 -18.00 -77.84 0.49
C PRO A 74 -17.35 -77.02 -0.67
N ASP A 75 -16.33 -76.16 -0.48
CA ASP A 75 -14.86 -76.39 -0.60
C ASP A 75 -14.28 -75.18 -1.42
N GLN A 76 -13.07 -74.60 -1.31
CA GLN A 76 -12.03 -74.45 -0.26
C GLN A 76 -11.46 -73.01 -0.37
N ALA A 77 -11.39 -72.23 0.72
CA ALA A 77 -10.24 -72.02 1.63
C ALA A 77 -9.29 -70.84 1.28
N SER A 78 -9.18 -69.90 2.23
CA SER A 78 -8.11 -68.89 2.38
C SER A 78 -7.12 -69.34 3.48
N PRO A 79 -6.03 -68.61 3.85
CA PRO A 79 -6.19 -67.46 4.78
C PRO A 79 -5.07 -66.38 4.80
N LEU A 80 -5.23 -65.40 5.69
CA LEU A 80 -4.16 -64.69 6.45
C LEU A 80 -4.35 -65.12 7.93
N GLN A 81 -3.38 -65.11 8.87
CA GLN A 81 -2.23 -64.22 9.06
C GLN A 81 -1.25 -64.80 10.13
N SER A 82 0.00 -64.30 10.17
CA SER A 82 0.96 -64.24 11.32
C SER A 82 1.40 -65.49 12.13
N VAL A 83 2.73 -65.69 12.27
CA VAL A 83 3.53 -65.59 13.54
C VAL A 83 5.00 -66.07 13.31
N GLU A 84 5.97 -65.34 13.89
CA GLU A 84 7.41 -65.60 14.23
C GLU A 84 8.30 -66.65 13.50
N GLY A 85 9.63 -66.38 13.35
CA GLY A 85 10.63 -67.48 13.34
C GLY A 85 11.97 -67.45 12.56
N ILE A 86 12.85 -66.44 12.72
CA ILE A 86 14.34 -66.59 12.82
C ILE A 86 15.22 -67.15 11.63
N ILE A 87 16.49 -66.69 11.59
CA ILE A 87 17.71 -67.21 10.88
C ILE A 87 18.06 -66.73 9.44
N MET A 88 19.37 -66.81 9.15
CA MET A 88 20.15 -66.12 8.10
C MET A 88 20.16 -66.80 6.71
N ALA A 89 20.43 -66.00 5.66
CA ALA A 89 21.43 -66.19 4.57
C ALA A 89 20.94 -65.50 3.26
N ARG A 90 21.62 -64.54 2.61
CA ARG A 90 22.99 -64.46 2.02
C ARG A 90 23.02 -64.96 0.56
N THR A 91 23.68 -64.19 -0.34
CA THR A 91 24.22 -64.59 -1.68
C THR A 91 23.20 -64.87 -2.83
N VAL A 92 23.43 -64.54 -4.12
CA VAL A 92 24.53 -63.79 -4.81
C VAL A 92 24.19 -63.36 -6.28
N PHE A 93 25.03 -62.48 -6.87
CA PHE A 93 25.25 -62.18 -8.31
C PHE A 93 24.15 -61.44 -9.12
N GLN A 94 24.48 -60.68 -10.20
CA GLN A 94 25.80 -60.37 -10.81
C GLN A 94 25.89 -58.94 -11.39
N LEU A 95 27.12 -58.39 -11.43
CA LEU A 95 27.55 -57.25 -12.26
C LEU A 95 28.37 -57.76 -13.46
N PRO A 96 28.41 -56.99 -14.57
CA PRO A 96 29.68 -56.49 -15.11
C PRO A 96 29.68 -54.94 -15.13
N THR A 97 30.66 -54.18 -14.59
CA THR A 97 32.07 -53.95 -15.02
C THR A 97 32.19 -53.24 -16.39
N ASN A 98 33.12 -52.29 -16.64
CA ASN A 98 34.37 -51.99 -15.91
C ASN A 98 34.98 -50.59 -16.24
N ILE A 99 36.03 -50.20 -15.48
CA ILE A 99 37.08 -49.19 -15.82
C ILE A 99 36.64 -47.69 -15.86
N SER A 100 37.35 -46.71 -15.27
CA SER A 100 38.50 -46.74 -14.32
C SER A 100 38.68 -45.43 -13.52
N SER A 101 39.62 -45.51 -12.57
CA SER A 101 40.20 -44.57 -11.58
C SER A 101 41.15 -43.46 -12.08
N LEU A 102 41.40 -42.45 -11.21
CA LEU A 102 42.65 -41.70 -10.87
C LEU A 102 42.36 -40.17 -10.67
N VAL A 103 43.10 -39.34 -9.91
CA VAL A 103 43.74 -39.42 -8.57
C VAL A 103 44.29 -38.01 -8.17
N ALA A 104 44.44 -37.74 -6.87
CA ALA A 104 45.25 -36.67 -6.24
C ALA A 104 44.87 -35.16 -6.33
N GLY A 105 45.12 -34.47 -5.20
CA GLY A 105 45.80 -33.17 -5.08
C GLY A 105 46.93 -33.32 -4.03
N PRO A 106 47.45 -32.29 -3.32
CA PRO A 106 47.42 -30.83 -3.53
C PRO A 106 48.83 -30.16 -3.44
N ARG A 107 48.95 -28.82 -3.66
CA ARG A 107 50.02 -27.84 -3.20
C ARG A 107 49.74 -26.46 -3.85
N ILE A 108 49.92 -25.27 -3.26
CA ILE A 108 51.02 -24.58 -2.52
C ILE A 108 52.06 -23.89 -3.44
N GLY A 109 52.26 -22.57 -3.26
CA GLY A 109 53.27 -21.69 -3.90
C GLY A 109 52.62 -20.56 -4.73
N GLN A 110 52.63 -19.25 -4.42
CA GLN A 110 53.62 -18.23 -4.01
C GLN A 110 54.44 -17.53 -5.14
N PHE A 111 54.47 -16.20 -5.03
CA PHE A 111 55.51 -15.21 -5.43
C PHE A 111 55.56 -14.57 -6.86
N GLN A 112 55.39 -13.24 -6.84
CA GLN A 112 56.11 -12.15 -7.56
C GLN A 112 56.10 -12.02 -9.11
N GLY A 113 56.00 -10.75 -9.57
CA GLY A 113 56.42 -10.31 -10.92
C GLY A 113 57.93 -9.97 -10.97
N PRO A 114 58.47 -9.18 -11.94
CA PRO A 114 57.96 -7.83 -12.26
C PRO A 114 58.19 -7.32 -13.71
N THR A 115 57.94 -6.01 -13.96
CA THR A 115 58.49 -5.18 -15.09
C THR A 115 58.08 -5.56 -16.54
N GLN A 116 58.17 -4.70 -17.58
CA GLN A 116 58.49 -3.26 -17.72
C GLN A 116 57.74 -2.65 -18.93
N ALA A 117 57.76 -1.33 -19.13
CA ALA A 117 57.07 -0.64 -20.23
C ALA A 117 58.03 -0.14 -21.33
N ARG A 118 57.55 0.01 -22.58
CA ARG A 118 58.09 0.97 -23.57
C ARG A 118 57.12 1.28 -24.72
N SER A 119 57.37 2.41 -25.39
CA SER A 119 56.60 3.01 -26.50
C SER A 119 57.45 3.17 -27.77
N VAL A 120 56.84 3.54 -28.91
CA VAL A 120 57.33 4.52 -29.93
C VAL A 120 56.37 4.63 -31.14
N ASN A 121 56.45 5.73 -31.90
CA ASN A 121 55.52 6.20 -32.94
C ASN A 121 55.87 5.78 -34.40
N MET A 122 54.90 5.96 -35.34
CA MET A 122 54.99 6.64 -36.68
C MET A 122 53.58 6.57 -37.35
N MET A 123 52.91 7.65 -37.78
CA MET A 123 53.05 8.45 -39.03
C MET A 123 52.79 7.69 -40.37
N CYS A 124 52.16 8.24 -41.43
CA CYS A 124 51.30 9.45 -41.65
C CYS A 124 50.77 9.51 -43.12
N THR A 125 49.52 9.94 -43.39
CA THR A 125 48.99 10.62 -44.63
C THR A 125 47.52 11.05 -44.39
N LEU A 126 47.05 12.30 -44.56
CA LEU A 126 46.68 13.04 -45.81
C LEU A 126 45.53 12.35 -46.61
N ARG A 127 44.48 13.04 -47.12
CA ARG A 127 44.31 14.48 -47.46
C ARG A 127 42.81 14.90 -47.52
N LYS A 128 42.48 16.19 -47.35
CA LYS A 128 41.20 16.83 -47.79
C LYS A 128 41.35 17.41 -49.23
N PRO A 129 40.24 17.86 -49.86
CA PRO A 129 40.19 19.30 -50.18
C PRO A 129 38.85 20.00 -49.83
N SER A 130 38.84 21.33 -49.98
CA SER A 130 37.71 22.26 -49.78
C SER A 130 37.77 23.39 -50.85
N LEU A 131 36.98 24.48 -50.70
CA LEU A 131 37.05 25.86 -51.29
C LEU A 131 35.62 26.33 -51.71
N LYS A 132 35.20 27.62 -51.73
CA LYS A 132 35.81 28.98 -51.60
C LYS A 132 34.77 29.95 -50.94
N ALA A 133 35.14 30.85 -50.01
CA ALA A 133 35.49 32.30 -50.16
C ALA A 133 34.34 33.23 -50.67
N ARG A 134 34.10 34.51 -50.27
CA ARG A 134 34.76 35.60 -49.48
C ARG A 134 33.70 36.30 -48.56
N ALA A 135 33.90 37.18 -47.56
CA ALA A 135 35.03 37.92 -46.92
C ALA A 135 35.38 39.38 -47.39
N PHE A 136 34.88 40.45 -46.72
CA PHE A 136 35.57 41.76 -46.46
C PHE A 136 34.84 42.73 -45.46
N THR A 137 35.64 43.39 -44.60
CA THR A 137 35.52 44.65 -43.76
C THR A 137 34.23 45.50 -43.58
N GLY A 138 34.07 46.15 -42.41
CA GLY A 138 33.50 47.54 -42.33
C GLY A 138 32.97 48.12 -40.99
N LEU A 139 33.83 48.84 -40.23
CA LEU A 139 33.57 50.03 -39.34
C LEU A 139 32.33 50.15 -38.40
N GLY A 140 32.58 50.51 -37.12
CA GLY A 140 31.57 51.05 -36.18
C GLY A 140 32.04 51.14 -34.70
N ALA A 141 32.54 52.30 -34.25
CA ALA A 141 32.96 52.59 -32.86
C ALA A 141 31.86 53.41 -32.11
N CYS A 142 31.86 53.70 -30.80
CA CYS A 142 32.90 54.21 -29.90
C CYS A 142 32.67 53.89 -28.40
N ASN A 143 33.60 54.34 -27.54
CA ASN A 143 33.66 54.11 -26.07
C ASN A 143 32.90 55.16 -25.21
N ALA A 144 33.02 55.03 -23.88
CA ALA A 144 32.32 55.79 -22.84
C ALA A 144 33.15 56.91 -22.14
N PHE A 145 32.49 57.58 -21.18
CA PHE A 145 32.98 58.52 -20.13
C PHE A 145 33.16 60.03 -20.46
N ASP A 146 32.95 60.81 -19.38
CA ASP A 146 33.06 62.28 -19.16
C ASP A 146 31.83 63.19 -19.48
N THR A 147 31.53 64.29 -18.72
CA THR A 147 32.12 64.83 -17.47
C THR A 147 31.15 65.59 -16.51
N LEU A 148 31.65 65.81 -15.28
CA LEU A 148 31.32 66.77 -14.19
C LEU A 148 30.36 67.98 -14.42
N GLY A 149 29.55 68.31 -13.39
CA GLY A 149 28.90 69.63 -13.21
C GLY A 149 27.98 69.78 -11.97
N ARG A 150 28.40 70.53 -10.95
CA ARG A 150 27.62 71.03 -9.75
C ARG A 150 27.73 72.58 -9.71
N PRO A 151 27.05 73.37 -8.83
CA PRO A 151 26.24 73.08 -7.62
C PRO A 151 24.81 73.73 -7.66
N GLY A 152 23.97 73.80 -6.61
CA GLY A 152 23.94 73.20 -5.25
C GLY A 152 22.91 73.89 -4.31
N TYR A 153 22.71 73.33 -3.10
CA TYR A 153 21.82 73.78 -1.99
C TYR A 153 20.29 73.74 -2.25
N GLY A 154 19.42 73.34 -1.31
CA GLY A 154 19.64 72.84 0.06
C GLY A 154 18.42 72.05 0.60
N LEU A 155 18.48 71.54 1.83
CA LEU A 155 17.38 70.77 2.44
C LEU A 155 16.29 71.70 3.03
N HIS A 156 15.01 71.40 2.81
CA HIS A 156 14.12 70.84 3.86
C HIS A 156 12.69 70.53 3.37
N SER A 157 12.08 69.51 4.01
CA SER A 157 10.63 69.26 4.20
C SER A 157 9.63 69.15 3.03
N ASN A 158 9.08 67.94 2.91
CA ASN A 158 7.65 67.60 2.83
C ASN A 158 6.89 67.55 1.48
N ILE A 159 5.95 66.58 1.45
CA ILE A 159 4.88 66.30 0.47
C ILE A 159 5.36 65.85 -0.92
N ALA A 160 5.40 64.54 -1.13
CA ALA A 160 5.51 63.93 -2.45
C ALA A 160 4.14 63.95 -3.17
N SER A 161 4.06 64.60 -4.33
CA SER A 161 2.89 64.61 -5.20
C SER A 161 3.13 63.76 -6.46
N VAL A 162 2.33 62.71 -6.65
CA VAL A 162 2.48 61.76 -7.77
C VAL A 162 1.88 62.35 -9.04
N THR A 163 2.70 62.58 -10.07
CA THR A 163 2.23 63.07 -11.37
C THR A 163 1.70 61.92 -12.25
N PHE A 164 0.42 61.97 -12.61
CA PHE A 164 -0.25 60.94 -13.41
C PHE A 164 0.16 60.96 -14.90
N THR A 165 0.59 59.82 -15.45
CA THR A 165 0.52 59.53 -16.89
C THR A 165 -0.47 58.40 -17.18
N LYS A 166 -1.56 58.71 -17.89
CA LYS A 166 -2.82 57.96 -17.87
C LYS A 166 -2.98 56.99 -19.05
N ARG A 167 -2.51 55.74 -18.92
CA ARG A 167 -2.91 54.63 -19.84
C ARG A 167 -4.14 53.91 -19.29
N ARG A 168 -5.14 53.67 -20.15
CA ARG A 168 -6.44 53.07 -19.79
C ARG A 168 -6.27 51.60 -19.41
N GLY A 169 -6.73 51.21 -18.22
CA GLY A 169 -6.83 49.80 -17.82
C GLY A 169 -7.88 49.02 -18.63
N ARG A 170 -7.69 47.71 -18.74
CA ARG A 170 -8.65 46.76 -19.33
C ARG A 170 -8.98 45.70 -18.28
N ARG A 171 -10.27 45.42 -18.07
CA ARG A 171 -10.79 44.75 -16.86
C ARG A 171 -10.37 43.29 -16.71
N SER A 172 -10.31 42.82 -15.47
CA SER A 172 -10.24 41.40 -15.13
C SER A 172 -11.62 40.75 -15.26
N SER A 173 -11.82 39.98 -16.32
CA SER A 173 -12.95 39.05 -16.53
C SER A 173 -12.56 37.79 -17.30
N ARG A 174 -11.35 37.75 -17.89
CA ARG A 174 -11.02 36.89 -19.03
C ARG A 174 -10.51 35.48 -18.71
N PHE A 175 -10.13 35.19 -17.47
CA PHE A 175 -9.42 33.94 -17.16
C PHE A 175 -10.36 32.71 -17.14
N VAL A 176 -11.50 32.78 -16.45
CA VAL A 176 -12.43 31.64 -16.29
C VAL A 176 -12.98 31.14 -17.63
N VAL A 177 -13.23 32.05 -18.58
CA VAL A 177 -13.76 31.70 -19.91
C VAL A 177 -12.75 30.91 -20.73
N ARG A 178 -11.44 31.16 -20.57
CA ARG A 178 -10.40 30.60 -21.45
C ARG A 178 -10.30 29.07 -21.34
N ALA A 179 -10.29 28.54 -20.12
CA ALA A 179 -10.13 27.10 -19.87
C ALA A 179 -11.32 26.24 -20.34
N MET A 180 -12.53 26.82 -20.46
CA MET A 180 -13.71 26.08 -20.93
C MET A 180 -13.66 25.78 -22.44
N PHE A 181 -12.99 26.63 -23.23
CA PHE A 181 -12.98 26.55 -24.69
C PHE A 181 -11.71 25.90 -25.28
N GLU A 182 -10.74 25.48 -24.47
CA GLU A 182 -9.49 24.83 -24.93
C GLU A 182 -9.71 23.53 -25.73
N ARG A 183 -10.84 22.86 -25.53
CA ARG A 183 -11.23 21.64 -26.27
C ARG A 183 -12.16 21.89 -27.45
N PHE A 184 -12.55 23.14 -27.74
CA PHE A 184 -13.47 23.45 -28.84
C PHE A 184 -12.70 23.61 -30.15
N THR A 185 -13.21 22.99 -31.22
CA THR A 185 -12.74 23.24 -32.59
C THR A 185 -13.04 24.68 -33.02
N GLU A 186 -12.30 25.20 -34.00
CA GLU A 186 -12.54 26.54 -34.57
C GLU A 186 -14.00 26.73 -35.03
N LYS A 187 -14.62 25.69 -35.61
CA LYS A 187 -16.02 25.69 -36.02
C LYS A 187 -16.97 25.82 -34.82
N ALA A 188 -16.72 25.09 -33.73
CA ALA A 188 -17.51 25.20 -32.50
C ALA A 188 -17.34 26.58 -31.83
N ILE A 189 -16.13 27.15 -31.82
CA ILE A 189 -15.89 28.52 -31.34
C ILE A 189 -16.67 29.53 -32.22
N LYS A 190 -16.63 29.39 -33.54
CA LYS A 190 -17.37 30.23 -34.50
C LYS A 190 -18.89 30.15 -34.29
N VAL A 191 -19.47 28.97 -34.03
CA VAL A 191 -20.88 28.80 -33.64
C VAL A 191 -21.20 29.65 -32.41
N ILE A 192 -20.37 29.59 -31.37
CA ILE A 192 -20.59 30.32 -30.11
C ILE A 192 -20.47 31.84 -30.30
N MET A 193 -19.52 32.30 -31.11
CA MET A 193 -19.40 33.72 -31.48
C MET A 193 -20.64 34.23 -32.24
N LEU A 194 -21.13 33.47 -33.21
CA LEU A 194 -22.35 33.78 -33.96
C LEU A 194 -23.58 33.78 -33.03
N SER A 195 -23.63 32.89 -32.03
CA SER A 195 -24.70 32.86 -31.02
C SER A 195 -24.77 34.17 -30.21
N GLN A 196 -23.62 34.75 -29.85
CA GLN A 196 -23.54 36.05 -29.19
C GLN A 196 -23.90 37.21 -30.13
N GLU A 197 -23.66 37.08 -31.43
CA GLU A 197 -24.05 38.07 -32.44
C GLU A 197 -25.56 38.04 -32.73
N GLU A 198 -26.18 36.87 -32.81
CA GLU A 198 -27.64 36.70 -32.91
C GLU A 198 -28.36 37.28 -31.68
N ALA A 199 -27.84 37.02 -30.46
CA ALA A 199 -28.34 37.63 -29.23
C ALA A 199 -28.25 39.16 -29.28
N ARG A 200 -27.13 39.70 -29.76
CA ARG A 200 -26.94 41.15 -29.92
C ARG A 200 -27.90 41.75 -30.95
N ARG A 201 -28.16 41.09 -32.09
CA ARG A 201 -29.13 41.58 -33.10
C ARG A 201 -30.56 41.60 -32.56
N LEU A 202 -30.95 40.59 -31.79
CA LEU A 202 -32.28 40.52 -31.17
C LEU A 202 -32.42 41.44 -29.94
N GLY A 203 -31.34 42.09 -29.48
CA GLY A 203 -31.35 42.94 -28.29
C GLY A 203 -31.42 42.15 -26.97
N HIS A 204 -31.00 40.89 -26.97
CA HIS A 204 -31.06 39.99 -25.82
C HIS A 204 -29.80 40.10 -24.95
N ASN A 205 -30.00 40.17 -23.64
CA ASN A 205 -28.92 40.34 -22.66
C ASN A 205 -28.33 39.02 -22.13
N PHE A 206 -28.68 37.91 -22.78
CA PHE A 206 -28.19 36.56 -22.49
C PHE A 206 -28.22 35.69 -23.75
N VAL A 207 -27.40 34.64 -23.77
CA VAL A 207 -27.44 33.58 -24.80
C VAL A 207 -28.31 32.43 -24.29
N GLY A 208 -29.44 32.23 -24.94
CA GLY A 208 -30.34 31.08 -24.81
C GLY A 208 -29.95 29.92 -25.73
N THR A 209 -30.73 28.84 -25.65
CA THR A 209 -30.59 27.66 -26.53
C THR A 209 -30.80 28.01 -28.00
N GLU A 210 -31.66 28.97 -28.26
CA GLU A 210 -32.14 29.37 -29.58
C GLU A 210 -31.11 30.20 -30.34
N GLN A 211 -30.29 31.02 -29.67
CA GLN A 211 -29.16 31.66 -30.35
C GLN A 211 -28.02 30.66 -30.60
N ILE A 212 -27.89 29.58 -29.81
CA ILE A 212 -27.01 28.45 -30.15
C ILE A 212 -27.50 27.75 -31.42
N LEU A 213 -28.81 27.49 -31.56
CA LEU A 213 -29.40 26.97 -32.79
C LEU A 213 -29.11 27.88 -34.01
N LEU A 214 -29.35 29.19 -33.86
CA LEU A 214 -29.07 30.15 -34.93
C LEU A 214 -27.56 30.26 -35.26
N GLY A 215 -26.68 30.11 -34.27
CA GLY A 215 -25.23 30.01 -34.46
C GLY A 215 -24.81 28.76 -35.21
N LEU A 216 -25.43 27.60 -34.92
CA LEU A 216 -25.20 26.33 -35.62
C LEU A 216 -25.59 26.40 -37.10
N ILE A 217 -26.75 27.00 -37.40
CA ILE A 217 -27.20 27.19 -38.79
C ILE A 217 -26.35 28.27 -39.49
N GLY A 218 -26.00 29.34 -38.77
CA GLY A 218 -25.25 30.49 -39.29
C GLY A 218 -23.77 30.21 -39.59
N GLU A 219 -23.17 29.19 -38.97
CA GLU A 219 -21.77 28.81 -39.22
C GLU A 219 -21.59 28.27 -40.66
N GLY A 220 -22.58 27.53 -41.17
CA GLY A 220 -22.74 27.18 -42.59
C GLY A 220 -21.83 26.09 -43.17
N THR A 221 -20.76 25.67 -42.49
CA THR A 221 -19.71 24.78 -43.04
C THR A 221 -19.35 23.56 -42.16
N GLY A 222 -19.90 23.47 -40.97
CA GLY A 222 -19.85 22.33 -40.05
C GLY A 222 -20.90 21.26 -40.35
N ILE A 223 -20.77 20.12 -39.69
CA ILE A 223 -21.67 18.97 -39.87
C ILE A 223 -23.09 19.33 -39.41
N ALA A 224 -23.23 20.03 -38.28
CA ALA A 224 -24.53 20.51 -37.80
C ALA A 224 -25.26 21.42 -38.82
N ALA A 225 -24.55 22.36 -39.44
CA ALA A 225 -25.11 23.24 -40.46
C ALA A 225 -25.57 22.47 -41.71
N LYS A 226 -24.81 21.44 -42.12
CA LYS A 226 -25.17 20.55 -43.23
C LYS A 226 -26.43 19.74 -42.93
N VAL A 227 -26.52 19.13 -41.74
CA VAL A 227 -27.68 18.30 -41.36
C VAL A 227 -28.95 19.13 -41.17
N LEU A 228 -28.88 20.28 -40.50
CA LEU A 228 -30.03 21.17 -40.36
C LEU A 228 -30.54 21.64 -41.73
N LYS A 229 -29.63 21.87 -42.69
CA LYS A 229 -29.96 22.20 -44.08
C LYS A 229 -30.53 21.01 -44.88
N SER A 230 -30.08 19.77 -44.67
CA SER A 230 -30.69 18.58 -45.32
C SER A 230 -32.08 18.25 -44.80
N VAL A 231 -32.39 18.63 -43.55
CA VAL A 231 -33.74 18.59 -42.96
C VAL A 231 -34.59 19.80 -43.38
N GLY A 232 -34.04 20.76 -44.14
CA GLY A 232 -34.77 21.88 -44.74
C GLY A 232 -34.79 23.18 -43.93
N ILE A 233 -34.10 23.23 -42.78
CA ILE A 233 -34.08 24.40 -41.90
C ILE A 233 -33.13 25.47 -42.46
N ASN A 234 -33.67 26.62 -42.88
CA ASN A 234 -32.86 27.78 -43.27
C ASN A 234 -32.71 28.78 -42.12
N LEU A 235 -31.60 29.52 -42.14
CA LEU A 235 -31.31 30.59 -41.18
C LEU A 235 -32.35 31.71 -41.17
N LYS A 236 -33.00 31.99 -42.31
CA LYS A 236 -34.06 33.02 -42.40
C LYS A 236 -35.30 32.60 -41.61
N ASP A 237 -35.73 31.36 -41.81
CA ASP A 237 -36.97 30.83 -41.27
C ASP A 237 -36.83 30.60 -39.75
N ALA A 238 -35.70 30.01 -39.33
CA ALA A 238 -35.36 29.89 -37.91
C ALA A 238 -35.26 31.25 -37.19
N ARG A 239 -34.74 32.31 -37.84
CA ARG A 239 -34.74 33.66 -37.25
C ARG A 239 -36.15 34.22 -37.07
N MET A 240 -37.06 33.98 -38.02
CA MET A 240 -38.45 34.43 -37.91
C MET A 240 -39.20 33.71 -36.78
N GLU A 241 -39.03 32.39 -36.62
CA GLU A 241 -39.68 31.67 -35.52
C GLU A 241 -39.09 32.05 -34.15
N VAL A 242 -37.77 32.26 -34.03
CA VAL A 242 -37.16 32.78 -32.80
C VAL A 242 -37.69 34.18 -32.45
N GLU A 243 -37.82 35.06 -33.44
CA GLU A 243 -38.35 36.43 -33.24
C GLU A 243 -39.85 36.42 -32.86
N LYS A 244 -40.64 35.47 -33.36
CA LYS A 244 -42.04 35.26 -32.91
C LYS A 244 -42.15 34.72 -31.48
N ILE A 245 -41.30 33.77 -31.11
CA ILE A 245 -41.40 33.06 -29.82
C ILE A 245 -40.80 33.86 -28.66
N VAL A 246 -39.74 34.64 -28.91
CA VAL A 246 -39.02 35.40 -27.85
C VAL A 246 -39.20 36.92 -27.98
N GLY A 247 -39.59 37.41 -29.16
CA GLY A 247 -39.70 38.85 -29.43
C GLY A 247 -38.35 39.51 -29.74
N ARG A 248 -38.29 40.82 -29.51
CA ARG A 248 -37.04 41.61 -29.47
C ARG A 248 -36.84 42.16 -28.05
N GLY A 249 -35.61 42.09 -27.55
CA GLY A 249 -35.24 42.62 -26.24
C GLY A 249 -35.11 44.15 -26.21
N SER A 250 -34.77 44.67 -25.02
CA SER A 250 -34.77 46.12 -24.70
C SER A 250 -33.68 46.96 -25.37
N GLY A 251 -32.97 46.42 -26.36
CA GLY A 251 -31.95 47.11 -27.17
C GLY A 251 -30.63 47.44 -26.45
N PHE A 252 -30.60 47.49 -25.12
CA PHE A 252 -29.42 47.85 -24.34
C PHE A 252 -28.56 46.62 -23.99
N VAL A 253 -27.68 46.23 -24.93
CA VAL A 253 -26.86 45.00 -24.84
C VAL A 253 -25.48 45.28 -24.23
N ALA A 254 -25.07 44.44 -23.28
CA ALA A 254 -23.78 44.52 -22.60
C ALA A 254 -22.59 44.08 -23.50
N ILE A 255 -21.36 44.47 -23.12
CA ILE A 255 -20.13 44.13 -23.85
C ILE A 255 -19.82 42.63 -23.79
N GLU A 256 -20.12 41.98 -22.67
CA GLU A 256 -20.02 40.53 -22.47
C GLU A 256 -21.45 40.00 -22.22
N ILE A 257 -21.90 39.04 -23.03
CA ILE A 257 -23.27 38.48 -22.97
C ILE A 257 -23.19 37.08 -22.32
N PRO A 258 -23.76 36.86 -21.11
CA PRO A 258 -23.66 35.58 -20.41
C PRO A 258 -24.60 34.51 -21.00
N PHE A 259 -24.24 33.23 -20.84
CA PHE A 259 -25.10 32.10 -21.17
C PHE A 259 -26.15 31.84 -20.07
N THR A 260 -27.38 31.57 -20.48
CA THR A 260 -28.45 31.06 -19.60
C THR A 260 -28.10 29.68 -19.02
N PRO A 261 -28.72 29.24 -17.91
CA PRO A 261 -28.47 27.90 -17.34
C PRO A 261 -28.71 26.75 -18.34
N ARG A 262 -29.79 26.79 -19.12
CA ARG A 262 -30.07 25.80 -20.18
C ARG A 262 -29.01 25.84 -21.29
N ALA A 263 -28.57 27.03 -21.71
CA ALA A 263 -27.49 27.14 -22.69
C ALA A 263 -26.15 26.59 -22.17
N LYS A 264 -25.84 26.72 -20.88
CA LYS A 264 -24.66 26.06 -20.27
C LYS A 264 -24.79 24.54 -20.28
N ARG A 265 -25.97 24.02 -19.92
CA ARG A 265 -26.26 22.57 -19.92
C ARG A 265 -26.13 21.94 -21.31
N VAL A 266 -26.49 22.67 -22.37
CA VAL A 266 -26.20 22.27 -23.77
C VAL A 266 -24.70 22.11 -24.04
N LEU A 267 -23.84 22.98 -23.49
CA LEU A 267 -22.38 22.85 -23.62
C LEU A 267 -21.85 21.66 -22.82
N GLU A 268 -22.35 21.44 -21.61
CA GLU A 268 -22.01 20.29 -20.76
C GLU A 268 -22.40 18.96 -21.43
N LEU A 269 -23.62 18.87 -21.97
CA LEU A 269 -24.08 17.73 -22.77
C LEU A 269 -23.24 17.54 -24.05
N SER A 270 -22.79 18.61 -24.72
CA SER A 270 -21.91 18.48 -25.90
C SER A 270 -20.54 17.86 -25.57
N LEU A 271 -20.03 18.08 -24.35
CA LEU A 271 -18.81 17.43 -23.86
C LEU A 271 -19.03 15.96 -23.52
N GLU A 272 -20.22 15.57 -23.04
CA GLU A 272 -20.57 14.15 -22.86
C GLU A 272 -20.71 13.42 -24.19
N GLU A 273 -21.44 13.99 -25.16
CA GLU A 273 -21.62 13.40 -26.50
C GLU A 273 -20.27 13.24 -27.23
N ALA A 274 -19.35 14.20 -27.08
CA ALA A 274 -17.98 14.07 -27.61
C ALA A 274 -17.24 12.87 -27.00
N ARG A 275 -17.29 12.70 -25.66
CA ARG A 275 -16.68 11.54 -24.99
C ARG A 275 -17.33 10.21 -25.38
N GLN A 276 -18.66 10.18 -25.53
CA GLN A 276 -19.39 8.98 -25.97
C GLN A 276 -19.00 8.54 -27.38
N LEU A 277 -18.61 9.49 -28.24
CA LEU A 277 -18.08 9.23 -29.58
C LEU A 277 -16.55 9.04 -29.61
N GLY A 278 -15.87 8.98 -28.45
CA GLY A 278 -14.41 8.85 -28.34
C GLY A 278 -13.63 10.10 -28.74
N HIS A 279 -14.29 11.23 -29.01
CA HIS A 279 -13.66 12.47 -29.45
C HIS A 279 -13.12 13.29 -28.27
N ASN A 280 -11.83 13.62 -28.32
CA ASN A 280 -11.17 14.48 -27.33
C ASN A 280 -11.47 15.98 -27.49
N TYR A 281 -12.22 16.36 -28.54
CA TYR A 281 -12.58 17.73 -28.92
C TYR A 281 -14.10 17.91 -29.05
N ILE A 282 -14.58 19.15 -28.93
CA ILE A 282 -15.97 19.55 -29.16
C ILE A 282 -16.09 20.25 -30.51
N GLY A 283 -16.91 19.68 -31.39
CA GLY A 283 -17.21 20.26 -32.70
C GLY A 283 -18.69 20.63 -32.89
N SER A 284 -19.04 21.02 -34.12
CA SER A 284 -20.36 21.61 -34.45
C SER A 284 -21.52 20.63 -34.21
N GLU A 285 -21.31 19.39 -34.61
CA GLU A 285 -22.14 18.22 -34.43
C GLU A 285 -22.37 17.87 -32.96
N HIS A 286 -21.34 17.95 -32.12
CA HIS A 286 -21.45 17.73 -30.69
C HIS A 286 -22.32 18.79 -30.00
N LEU A 287 -22.21 20.05 -30.41
CA LEU A 287 -23.09 21.13 -29.96
C LEU A 287 -24.55 20.91 -30.39
N LEU A 288 -24.79 20.38 -31.59
CA LEU A 288 -26.14 20.01 -32.04
C LEU A 288 -26.69 18.81 -31.27
N LEU A 289 -25.88 17.76 -31.03
CA LEU A 289 -26.30 16.60 -30.23
C LEU A 289 -26.66 17.00 -28.79
N GLY A 290 -25.86 17.86 -28.15
CA GLY A 290 -26.16 18.42 -26.83
C GLY A 290 -27.43 19.28 -26.81
N LEU A 291 -27.68 20.04 -27.89
CA LEU A 291 -28.89 20.85 -28.04
C LEU A 291 -30.16 20.00 -28.18
N LEU A 292 -30.09 18.91 -28.96
CA LEU A 292 -31.18 17.96 -29.12
C LEU A 292 -31.43 17.16 -27.83
N ARG A 293 -30.37 16.83 -27.08
CA ARG A 293 -30.45 16.04 -25.84
C ARG A 293 -30.89 16.83 -24.62
N GLU A 294 -30.69 18.15 -24.58
CA GLU A 294 -31.35 19.01 -23.58
C GLU A 294 -32.88 18.92 -23.73
N GLY A 295 -33.38 18.78 -24.97
CA GLY A 295 -34.77 18.48 -25.33
C GLY A 295 -35.80 19.57 -25.02
N GLU A 296 -35.54 20.37 -23.99
CA GLU A 296 -36.41 21.41 -23.47
C GLU A 296 -35.80 22.81 -23.68
N GLY A 297 -36.44 23.63 -24.51
CA GLY A 297 -36.05 25.02 -24.68
C GLY A 297 -36.73 25.69 -25.84
N VAL A 298 -36.35 26.95 -26.10
CA VAL A 298 -36.83 27.66 -27.29
C VAL A 298 -36.28 27.01 -28.56
N ALA A 299 -35.03 26.50 -28.53
CA ALA A 299 -34.47 25.79 -29.68
C ALA A 299 -35.27 24.53 -30.08
N ALA A 300 -35.68 23.71 -29.11
CA ALA A 300 -36.51 22.53 -29.36
C ALA A 300 -37.84 22.92 -30.00
N ARG A 301 -38.54 23.92 -29.44
CA ARG A 301 -39.79 24.45 -29.99
C ARG A 301 -39.63 25.03 -31.41
N VAL A 302 -38.50 25.66 -31.71
CA VAL A 302 -38.19 26.17 -33.06
C VAL A 302 -37.98 25.01 -34.04
N LEU A 303 -37.32 23.92 -33.63
CA LEU A 303 -37.19 22.71 -34.47
C LEU A 303 -38.56 22.03 -34.70
N GLU A 304 -39.38 21.91 -33.65
CA GLU A 304 -40.75 21.36 -33.72
C GLU A 304 -41.64 22.18 -34.68
N VAL A 305 -41.66 23.51 -34.55
CA VAL A 305 -42.45 24.42 -35.40
C VAL A 305 -41.97 24.40 -36.86
N LEU A 306 -40.68 24.15 -37.10
CA LEU A 306 -40.10 23.96 -38.44
C LEU A 306 -40.25 22.52 -38.96
N GLY A 307 -40.99 21.64 -38.27
CA GLY A 307 -41.30 20.28 -38.71
C GLY A 307 -40.15 19.28 -38.61
N ALA A 308 -39.12 19.59 -37.80
CA ALA A 308 -37.86 18.85 -37.79
C ALA A 308 -37.74 17.91 -36.58
N ASP A 309 -37.90 16.60 -36.81
CA ASP A 309 -37.79 15.56 -35.79
C ASP A 309 -36.35 15.45 -35.19
N PRO A 310 -36.18 15.61 -33.87
CA PRO A 310 -34.90 15.41 -33.18
C PRO A 310 -34.27 14.03 -33.38
N GLY A 311 -35.07 12.96 -33.52
CA GLY A 311 -34.58 11.59 -33.71
C GLY A 311 -33.88 11.41 -35.06
N ASN A 312 -34.53 11.87 -36.13
CA ASN A 312 -33.99 11.90 -37.49
C ASN A 312 -32.72 12.77 -37.56
N ILE A 313 -32.72 13.98 -36.96
CA ILE A 313 -31.53 14.84 -36.93
C ILE A 313 -30.36 14.12 -36.23
N ARG A 314 -30.57 13.53 -35.03
CA ARG A 314 -29.52 12.80 -34.30
C ARG A 314 -28.95 11.64 -35.13
N THR A 315 -29.81 10.91 -35.84
CA THR A 315 -29.42 9.79 -36.71
C THR A 315 -28.57 10.27 -37.91
N GLN A 316 -28.97 11.38 -38.56
CA GLN A 316 -28.19 11.97 -39.67
C GLN A 316 -26.84 12.52 -39.21
N VAL A 317 -26.76 13.13 -38.01
CA VAL A 317 -25.48 13.60 -37.44
C VAL A 317 -24.52 12.44 -37.20
N ILE A 318 -24.97 11.37 -36.53
CA ILE A 318 -24.12 10.19 -36.24
C ILE A 318 -23.62 9.56 -37.54
N ARG A 319 -24.47 9.44 -38.56
CA ARG A 319 -24.08 8.93 -39.88
C ARG A 319 -23.01 9.81 -40.54
N MET A 320 -23.19 11.13 -40.58
CA MET A 320 -22.20 12.04 -41.16
C MET A 320 -20.87 12.06 -40.39
N ILE A 321 -20.86 11.75 -39.09
CA ILE A 321 -19.61 11.58 -38.33
C ILE A 321 -18.87 10.33 -38.82
N GLY A 322 -19.56 9.18 -38.91
CA GLY A 322 -18.96 7.93 -39.41
C GLY A 322 -18.37 8.06 -40.82
N GLU A 323 -19.12 8.67 -41.75
CA GLU A 323 -18.69 8.90 -43.14
C GLU A 323 -17.47 9.84 -43.27
N ASN A 324 -17.09 10.59 -42.22
CA ASN A 324 -15.87 11.41 -42.22
C ASN A 324 -14.69 10.75 -41.48
N ALA A 325 -14.91 9.68 -40.71
CA ALA A 325 -13.83 8.96 -40.03
C ALA A 325 -12.95 8.14 -40.99
N GLU A 326 -13.52 7.67 -42.11
CA GLU A 326 -12.80 6.92 -43.15
C GLU A 326 -12.01 7.82 -44.13
N ALA A 327 -12.12 9.15 -44.00
CA ALA A 327 -11.66 10.11 -45.00
C ALA A 327 -10.25 10.70 -44.73
N VAL A 328 -9.28 9.87 -44.35
CA VAL A 328 -7.85 10.25 -44.27
C VAL A 328 -7.06 9.48 -45.31
N PRO A 329 -6.35 10.13 -46.26
CA PRO A 329 -5.69 9.44 -47.37
C PRO A 329 -4.38 8.77 -46.92
N ALA A 330 -4.46 7.50 -46.52
CA ALA A 330 -3.30 6.65 -46.28
C ALA A 330 -2.59 6.31 -47.61
N GLY A 331 -1.33 6.72 -47.75
CA GLY A 331 -0.54 6.48 -48.96
C GLY A 331 0.18 5.12 -48.95
N GLY A 332 -0.25 4.21 -49.84
CA GLY A 332 0.60 3.14 -50.41
C GLY A 332 1.30 2.17 -49.45
N GLY A 333 0.61 1.11 -49.02
CA GLY A 333 1.20 0.05 -48.21
C GLY A 333 0.28 -1.18 -48.05
N GLY A 334 -0.20 -1.75 -49.15
CA GLY A 334 -1.20 -2.83 -49.12
C GLY A 334 -0.60 -4.22 -48.85
N SER A 335 -0.60 -4.66 -47.59
CA SER A 335 -0.59 -6.09 -47.25
C SER A 335 -2.03 -6.60 -47.11
N THR A 336 -2.30 -7.81 -47.59
CA THR A 336 -3.66 -8.35 -47.69
C THR A 336 -4.10 -8.96 -46.36
N SER A 337 -4.40 -8.13 -45.37
CA SER A 337 -4.90 -8.58 -44.07
C SER A 337 -6.22 -9.36 -44.24
N GLN A 338 -6.16 -10.68 -44.03
CA GLN A 338 -7.35 -11.49 -43.84
C GLN A 338 -7.94 -11.12 -42.48
N LYS A 339 -9.25 -10.81 -42.43
CA LYS A 339 -9.93 -10.47 -41.18
C LYS A 339 -9.99 -11.73 -40.30
N MET A 340 -9.50 -11.62 -39.07
CA MET A 340 -9.47 -12.73 -38.10
C MET A 340 -10.44 -12.43 -36.94
N PRO A 341 -11.77 -12.51 -37.17
CA PRO A 341 -12.76 -11.95 -36.25
C PRO A 341 -12.75 -12.59 -34.85
N THR A 342 -12.39 -13.87 -34.70
CA THR A 342 -12.37 -14.51 -33.37
C THR A 342 -11.08 -14.22 -32.61
N LEU A 343 -9.92 -14.18 -33.28
CA LEU A 343 -8.66 -13.73 -32.69
C LEU A 343 -8.68 -12.25 -32.31
N GLU A 344 -9.40 -11.39 -33.04
CA GLU A 344 -9.62 -9.98 -32.69
C GLU A 344 -10.61 -9.80 -31.52
N GLU A 345 -11.50 -10.78 -31.24
CA GLU A 345 -12.44 -10.74 -30.10
C GLU A 345 -11.80 -11.22 -28.78
N TYR A 346 -10.93 -12.24 -28.84
CA TYR A 346 -10.37 -12.93 -27.66
C TYR A 346 -8.86 -12.75 -27.46
N GLY A 347 -8.19 -11.93 -28.29
CA GLY A 347 -6.75 -11.74 -28.21
C GLY A 347 -6.28 -10.32 -28.57
N THR A 348 -5.07 -9.99 -28.10
CA THR A 348 -4.43 -8.69 -28.34
C THR A 348 -3.18 -8.89 -29.21
N ASN A 349 -3.12 -8.19 -30.34
CA ASN A 349 -1.98 -8.26 -31.26
C ASN A 349 -0.83 -7.36 -30.76
N LEU A 350 0.25 -7.98 -30.26
CA LEU A 350 1.43 -7.29 -29.77
C LEU A 350 2.25 -6.67 -30.90
N THR A 351 2.38 -7.32 -32.07
CA THR A 351 3.13 -6.76 -33.20
C THR A 351 2.55 -5.41 -33.60
N LYS A 352 1.21 -5.31 -33.72
CA LYS A 352 0.52 -4.04 -33.99
C LYS A 352 0.71 -2.99 -32.88
N LEU A 353 0.75 -3.40 -31.61
CA LEU A 353 1.07 -2.49 -30.51
C LEU A 353 2.54 -2.04 -30.51
N ALA A 354 3.46 -2.83 -31.08
CA ALA A 354 4.84 -2.42 -31.31
C ALA A 354 4.92 -1.39 -32.47
N ASP A 355 4.25 -1.66 -33.59
CA ASP A 355 4.14 -0.73 -34.73
C ASP A 355 3.54 0.64 -34.31
N GLU A 356 2.53 0.61 -33.41
CA GLU A 356 1.91 1.81 -32.85
C GLU A 356 2.72 2.46 -31.71
N GLY A 357 3.90 1.92 -31.36
CA GLY A 357 4.80 2.46 -30.33
C GLY A 357 4.30 2.32 -28.88
N LYS A 358 3.34 1.42 -28.64
CA LYS A 358 2.59 1.29 -27.37
C LYS A 358 3.15 0.25 -26.38
N LEU A 359 3.95 -0.71 -26.80
CA LEU A 359 4.61 -1.68 -25.89
C LEU A 359 5.76 -1.06 -25.10
N ASP A 360 6.05 -1.58 -23.90
CA ASP A 360 7.11 -1.06 -23.03
C ASP A 360 8.52 -1.44 -23.52
N PRO A 361 9.54 -0.57 -23.37
CA PRO A 361 10.90 -0.86 -23.86
C PRO A 361 11.55 -2.01 -23.08
N VAL A 362 11.95 -3.07 -23.79
CA VAL A 362 12.42 -4.31 -23.16
C VAL A 362 13.92 -4.25 -22.82
N VAL A 363 14.21 -3.80 -21.61
CA VAL A 363 15.56 -3.67 -21.04
C VAL A 363 16.00 -5.00 -20.38
N GLY A 364 17.29 -5.32 -20.46
CA GLY A 364 17.92 -6.43 -19.71
C GLY A 364 17.55 -7.87 -20.12
N ARG A 365 16.58 -8.09 -21.03
CA ARG A 365 16.10 -9.44 -21.41
C ARG A 365 16.57 -9.96 -22.77
N GLN A 366 17.67 -9.41 -23.31
CA GLN A 366 18.11 -9.66 -24.68
C GLN A 366 18.46 -11.13 -24.96
N GLU A 367 19.16 -11.80 -24.03
CA GLU A 367 19.50 -13.24 -24.16
C GLU A 367 18.25 -14.13 -24.19
N GLN A 368 17.23 -13.80 -23.38
CA GLN A 368 16.01 -14.60 -23.28
C GLN A 368 15.12 -14.41 -24.53
N VAL A 369 15.04 -13.19 -25.06
CA VAL A 369 14.36 -12.90 -26.34
C VAL A 369 15.08 -13.61 -27.50
N GLU A 370 16.41 -13.54 -27.58
CA GLU A 370 17.16 -14.30 -28.60
C GLU A 370 16.96 -15.81 -28.43
N ARG A 371 16.93 -16.31 -27.19
CA ARG A 371 16.66 -17.73 -26.94
C ARG A 371 15.26 -18.17 -27.37
N VAL A 372 14.26 -17.29 -27.25
CA VAL A 372 12.91 -17.52 -27.79
C VAL A 372 12.96 -17.61 -29.32
N ILE A 373 13.63 -16.68 -30.00
CA ILE A 373 13.85 -16.68 -31.47
C ILE A 373 14.54 -17.98 -31.93
N GLN A 374 15.63 -18.39 -31.26
CA GLN A 374 16.37 -19.65 -31.49
C GLN A 374 15.55 -20.94 -31.27
N ILE A 375 14.37 -20.84 -30.64
CA ILE A 375 13.44 -21.95 -30.42
C ILE A 375 12.33 -21.91 -31.47
N LEU A 376 11.72 -20.75 -31.70
CA LEU A 376 10.66 -20.56 -32.70
C LEU A 376 11.13 -20.94 -34.12
N GLY A 377 12.39 -20.67 -34.47
CA GLY A 377 12.99 -21.03 -35.76
C GLY A 377 13.35 -22.52 -35.93
N ARG A 378 12.96 -23.41 -35.01
CA ARG A 378 13.28 -24.85 -35.10
C ARG A 378 12.23 -25.63 -35.89
N ARG A 379 12.66 -26.72 -36.53
CA ARG A 379 11.75 -27.69 -37.17
C ARG A 379 11.01 -28.61 -36.17
N THR A 380 11.55 -28.79 -34.96
CA THR A 380 10.94 -29.59 -33.88
C THR A 380 11.29 -29.00 -32.51
N LYS A 381 10.41 -29.20 -31.52
CA LYS A 381 10.43 -28.49 -30.22
C LYS A 381 10.55 -26.96 -30.40
N ASN A 382 9.63 -26.40 -31.19
CA ASN A 382 9.60 -25.00 -31.63
C ASN A 382 8.71 -24.08 -30.77
N ASN A 383 8.14 -24.59 -29.68
CA ASN A 383 7.30 -23.84 -28.76
C ASN A 383 8.09 -23.54 -27.47
N PRO A 384 8.58 -22.32 -27.25
CA PRO A 384 9.31 -21.98 -26.03
C PRO A 384 8.37 -21.88 -24.83
N CYS A 385 8.82 -22.37 -23.68
CA CYS A 385 8.13 -22.21 -22.40
C CYS A 385 8.97 -21.38 -21.44
N LEU A 386 8.50 -20.19 -21.09
CA LEU A 386 9.11 -19.24 -20.17
C LEU A 386 8.83 -19.66 -18.73
N ILE A 387 9.86 -20.17 -18.05
CA ILE A 387 9.80 -20.68 -16.68
C ILE A 387 10.55 -19.73 -15.75
N GLY A 388 9.84 -19.19 -14.78
CA GLY A 388 10.38 -18.34 -13.71
C GLY A 388 9.30 -18.07 -12.66
N GLU A 389 9.63 -17.31 -11.63
CA GLU A 389 8.64 -16.91 -10.62
C GLU A 389 7.66 -15.84 -11.16
N PRO A 390 6.54 -15.54 -10.49
CA PRO A 390 5.71 -14.38 -10.81
C PRO A 390 6.51 -13.07 -10.71
N GLY A 391 6.08 -12.03 -11.42
CA GLY A 391 6.71 -10.70 -11.38
C GLY A 391 8.04 -10.53 -12.13
N VAL A 392 8.73 -11.60 -12.55
CA VAL A 392 10.05 -11.49 -13.22
C VAL A 392 10.03 -10.92 -14.66
N GLY A 393 8.87 -10.47 -15.16
CA GLY A 393 8.74 -9.93 -16.52
C GLY A 393 8.75 -10.97 -17.63
N LYS A 394 7.89 -12.00 -17.56
CA LYS A 394 7.73 -13.01 -18.61
C LYS A 394 7.06 -12.43 -19.86
N THR A 395 6.00 -11.65 -19.68
CA THR A 395 5.22 -10.99 -20.74
C THR A 395 6.08 -10.02 -21.54
N ALA A 396 6.98 -9.28 -20.88
CA ALA A 396 7.97 -8.43 -21.51
C ALA A 396 8.91 -9.16 -22.49
N ILE A 397 9.14 -10.47 -22.34
CA ILE A 397 9.93 -11.26 -23.31
C ILE A 397 9.12 -11.51 -24.60
N ALA A 398 7.80 -11.62 -24.51
CA ALA A 398 6.91 -11.73 -25.68
C ALA A 398 6.70 -10.38 -26.37
N GLU A 399 6.59 -9.29 -25.60
CA GLU A 399 6.60 -7.92 -26.13
C GLU A 399 7.92 -7.58 -26.82
N GLY A 400 9.06 -8.00 -26.25
CA GLY A 400 10.38 -7.81 -26.85
C GLY A 400 10.60 -8.62 -28.13
N LEU A 401 9.93 -9.77 -28.25
CA LEU A 401 9.84 -10.49 -29.53
C LEU A 401 9.01 -9.69 -30.55
N ALA A 402 7.83 -9.19 -30.15
CA ALA A 402 6.96 -8.41 -31.04
C ALA A 402 7.66 -7.13 -31.54
N GLN A 403 8.38 -6.43 -30.68
CA GLN A 403 9.23 -5.28 -31.04
C GLN A 403 10.32 -5.65 -32.05
N ARG A 404 11.03 -6.77 -31.85
CA ARG A 404 12.03 -7.23 -32.82
C ARG A 404 11.41 -7.60 -34.17
N ILE A 405 10.22 -8.19 -34.20
CA ILE A 405 9.55 -8.51 -35.47
C ILE A 405 9.10 -7.23 -36.19
N ALA A 406 8.51 -6.27 -35.48
CA ALA A 406 8.14 -4.96 -36.03
C ALA A 406 9.34 -4.18 -36.61
N ASN A 407 10.50 -4.25 -35.95
CA ASN A 407 11.75 -3.64 -36.43
C ASN A 407 12.41 -4.38 -37.61
N GLY A 408 12.07 -5.64 -37.86
CA GLY A 408 12.83 -6.53 -38.75
C GLY A 408 14.11 -7.12 -38.13
N ASP A 409 14.31 -7.00 -36.81
CA ASP A 409 15.44 -7.55 -36.05
C ASP A 409 15.29 -9.08 -35.78
N VAL A 410 14.83 -9.84 -36.79
CA VAL A 410 14.56 -11.29 -36.70
C VAL A 410 15.01 -12.04 -37.97
N PRO A 411 15.26 -13.36 -37.90
CA PRO A 411 15.53 -14.17 -39.10
C PRO A 411 14.29 -14.30 -40.01
N GLU A 412 14.53 -14.52 -41.31
CA GLU A 412 13.52 -14.75 -42.37
C GLU A 412 12.44 -15.81 -42.03
N THR A 413 12.68 -16.70 -41.07
CA THR A 413 11.72 -17.73 -40.62
C THR A 413 10.68 -17.23 -39.60
N ILE A 414 10.85 -16.00 -39.10
CA ILE A 414 10.01 -15.35 -38.07
C ILE A 414 9.63 -13.91 -38.51
N GLU A 415 10.37 -13.33 -39.47
CA GLU A 415 10.00 -12.10 -40.17
C GLU A 415 8.55 -12.15 -40.71
N GLY A 416 7.83 -11.04 -40.61
CA GLY A 416 6.41 -10.94 -41.03
C GLY A 416 5.39 -11.61 -40.10
N LYS A 417 5.79 -12.40 -39.10
CA LYS A 417 4.86 -13.09 -38.19
C LYS A 417 4.17 -12.15 -37.19
N THR A 418 2.96 -12.50 -36.78
CA THR A 418 2.18 -11.73 -35.80
C THR A 418 2.16 -12.41 -34.44
N VAL A 419 2.51 -11.68 -33.38
CA VAL A 419 2.44 -12.17 -32.00
C VAL A 419 1.13 -11.72 -31.38
N ILE A 420 0.30 -12.67 -30.93
CA ILE A 420 -1.03 -12.39 -30.36
C ILE A 420 -1.13 -13.03 -28.96
N THR A 421 -1.47 -12.25 -27.94
CA THR A 421 -1.75 -12.77 -26.59
C THR A 421 -3.19 -13.27 -26.49
N LEU A 422 -3.40 -14.46 -25.94
CA LEU A 422 -4.75 -14.98 -25.66
C LEU A 422 -5.23 -14.58 -24.27
N ASP A 423 -6.42 -13.95 -24.17
CA ASP A 423 -7.05 -13.66 -22.88
C ASP A 423 -7.98 -14.81 -22.45
N MET A 424 -7.52 -15.56 -21.45
CA MET A 424 -8.27 -16.68 -20.86
C MET A 424 -9.53 -16.22 -20.09
N GLY A 425 -9.53 -15.00 -19.54
CA GLY A 425 -10.68 -14.41 -18.88
C GLY A 425 -11.80 -14.07 -19.86
N LEU A 426 -11.47 -13.44 -21.00
CA LEU A 426 -12.44 -13.16 -22.07
C LEU A 426 -13.06 -14.44 -22.66
N LEU A 427 -12.26 -15.50 -22.82
CA LEU A 427 -12.77 -16.79 -23.30
C LEU A 427 -13.81 -17.43 -22.38
N VAL A 428 -13.59 -17.34 -21.05
CA VAL A 428 -14.53 -17.85 -20.03
C VAL A 428 -15.72 -16.90 -19.86
N ALA A 429 -15.52 -15.59 -20.01
CA ALA A 429 -16.56 -14.57 -19.84
C ALA A 429 -17.78 -14.83 -20.73
N GLY A 430 -18.96 -14.85 -20.12
CA GLY A 430 -20.22 -15.09 -20.82
C GLY A 430 -20.45 -16.54 -21.29
N THR A 431 -19.57 -17.50 -20.97
CA THR A 431 -19.93 -18.92 -21.03
C THR A 431 -20.70 -19.33 -19.77
N LYS A 432 -21.71 -20.17 -19.93
CA LYS A 432 -22.47 -20.84 -18.86
C LYS A 432 -22.15 -22.33 -18.79
N TYR A 433 -21.72 -22.92 -19.90
CA TYR A 433 -21.42 -24.33 -20.02
C TYR A 433 -20.02 -24.54 -20.60
N ARG A 434 -19.27 -25.50 -20.05
CA ARG A 434 -17.91 -25.86 -20.50
C ARG A 434 -17.83 -26.14 -22.01
N GLY A 435 -18.89 -26.71 -22.62
CA GLY A 435 -18.96 -26.94 -24.05
C GLY A 435 -18.93 -25.66 -24.92
N GLU A 436 -19.45 -24.54 -24.41
CA GLU A 436 -19.41 -23.24 -25.11
C GLU A 436 -17.98 -22.69 -25.16
N PHE A 437 -17.23 -22.85 -24.06
CA PHE A 437 -15.79 -22.54 -24.01
C PHE A 437 -15.00 -23.43 -24.97
N GLU A 438 -15.24 -24.75 -24.96
CA GLU A 438 -14.57 -25.69 -25.88
C GLU A 438 -14.89 -25.38 -27.35
N GLU A 439 -16.11 -24.93 -27.68
CA GLU A 439 -16.48 -24.49 -29.02
C GLU A 439 -15.77 -23.19 -29.44
N ARG A 440 -15.68 -22.18 -28.54
CA ARG A 440 -14.92 -20.94 -28.78
C ARG A 440 -13.45 -21.23 -29.02
N LEU A 441 -12.82 -22.02 -28.15
CA LEU A 441 -11.41 -22.39 -28.28
C LEU A 441 -11.17 -23.21 -29.55
N LYS A 442 -12.10 -24.09 -29.94
CA LYS A 442 -12.01 -24.82 -31.20
C LYS A 442 -12.05 -23.89 -32.41
N LYS A 443 -12.94 -22.88 -32.44
CA LYS A 443 -12.99 -21.88 -33.53
C LYS A 443 -11.66 -21.14 -33.67
N LEU A 444 -11.08 -20.65 -32.56
CA LEU A 444 -9.74 -20.06 -32.55
C LEU A 444 -8.66 -21.02 -33.09
N MET A 445 -8.67 -22.28 -32.65
CA MET A 445 -7.70 -23.27 -33.15
C MET A 445 -7.90 -23.61 -34.64
N ASP A 446 -9.12 -23.51 -35.17
CA ASP A 446 -9.41 -23.71 -36.59
C ASP A 446 -9.10 -22.46 -37.44
N GLU A 447 -9.09 -21.25 -36.84
CA GLU A 447 -8.63 -19.98 -37.44
C GLU A 447 -7.09 -19.89 -37.50
N ILE A 448 -6.38 -20.31 -36.43
CA ILE A 448 -4.91 -20.34 -36.39
C ILE A 448 -4.35 -21.32 -37.44
N LYS A 449 -4.96 -22.51 -37.62
CA LYS A 449 -4.54 -23.51 -38.64
C LYS A 449 -4.64 -23.01 -40.09
N GLN A 450 -5.30 -21.88 -40.34
CA GLN A 450 -5.40 -21.29 -41.68
C GLN A 450 -4.29 -20.25 -41.93
N ASN A 451 -3.51 -19.88 -40.91
CA ASN A 451 -2.54 -18.79 -40.94
C ASN A 451 -1.25 -19.18 -40.18
N ASP A 452 -0.28 -19.79 -40.87
CA ASP A 452 1.01 -20.24 -40.31
C ASP A 452 1.91 -19.09 -39.76
N ASP A 453 1.53 -17.84 -40.03
CA ASP A 453 2.22 -16.61 -39.61
C ASP A 453 1.86 -16.15 -38.19
N ILE A 454 1.01 -16.89 -37.46
CA ILE A 454 0.57 -16.52 -36.10
C ILE A 454 1.43 -17.21 -35.04
N ILE A 455 1.93 -16.41 -34.09
CA ILE A 455 2.61 -16.86 -32.87
C ILE A 455 1.71 -16.55 -31.68
N LEU A 456 1.11 -17.57 -31.08
CA LEU A 456 0.20 -17.42 -29.95
C LEU A 456 0.98 -17.31 -28.63
N PHE A 457 0.96 -16.15 -27.97
CA PHE A 457 1.39 -16.05 -26.58
C PHE A 457 0.25 -16.43 -25.65
N ILE A 458 0.54 -17.30 -24.69
CA ILE A 458 -0.38 -17.73 -23.65
C ILE A 458 0.31 -17.51 -22.31
N ASP A 459 -0.25 -16.65 -21.46
CA ASP A 459 0.17 -16.58 -20.05
C ASP A 459 -0.48 -17.70 -19.24
N GLU A 460 0.15 -18.09 -18.14
CA GLU A 460 -0.31 -19.16 -17.24
C GLU A 460 -0.78 -20.44 -17.96
N VAL A 461 0.01 -20.98 -18.89
CA VAL A 461 -0.40 -22.11 -19.79
C VAL A 461 -0.85 -23.37 -19.06
N HIS A 462 -0.46 -23.52 -17.79
CA HIS A 462 -0.95 -24.58 -16.92
C HIS A 462 -2.48 -24.58 -16.77
N THR A 463 -3.15 -23.43 -16.91
CA THR A 463 -4.62 -23.27 -16.83
C THR A 463 -5.34 -24.10 -17.89
N LEU A 464 -4.87 -24.04 -19.15
CA LEU A 464 -5.36 -24.84 -20.28
C LEU A 464 -5.03 -26.34 -20.15
N ILE A 465 -4.04 -26.68 -19.32
CA ILE A 465 -3.48 -28.04 -19.13
C ILE A 465 -3.99 -28.64 -17.79
N GLY A 466 -5.03 -28.05 -17.18
CA GLY A 466 -5.54 -28.34 -15.84
C GLY A 466 -5.97 -29.80 -15.59
N ALA A 467 -4.99 -30.66 -15.29
CA ALA A 467 -5.15 -32.10 -15.17
C ALA A 467 -5.91 -32.55 -13.90
N GLY A 468 -7.24 -32.42 -13.92
CA GLY A 468 -8.17 -33.15 -13.05
C GLY A 468 -8.17 -32.79 -11.56
N ALA A 469 -7.57 -31.67 -11.17
CA ALA A 469 -7.55 -31.22 -9.78
C ALA A 469 -8.68 -30.21 -9.50
N ALA A 470 -9.62 -30.61 -8.63
CA ALA A 470 -10.86 -29.90 -8.26
C ALA A 470 -11.93 -29.79 -9.38
N GLU A 471 -13.21 -29.73 -8.95
CA GLU A 471 -14.43 -29.85 -9.80
C GLU A 471 -14.68 -28.67 -10.78
N GLY A 472 -13.73 -27.72 -10.91
CA GLY A 472 -13.87 -26.53 -11.76
C GLY A 472 -12.76 -26.33 -12.80
N ALA A 473 -11.77 -27.22 -12.90
CA ALA A 473 -10.66 -27.04 -13.83
C ALA A 473 -11.06 -27.22 -15.31
N ILE A 474 -10.65 -26.28 -16.16
CA ILE A 474 -10.96 -26.26 -17.60
C ILE A 474 -9.89 -27.03 -18.38
N ASP A 475 -10.08 -28.34 -18.56
CA ASP A 475 -9.17 -29.18 -19.36
C ASP A 475 -9.35 -28.93 -20.86
N ALA A 476 -8.57 -28.00 -21.41
CA ALA A 476 -8.44 -27.74 -22.84
C ALA A 476 -7.35 -28.60 -23.53
N ALA A 477 -6.61 -29.41 -22.78
CA ALA A 477 -5.41 -30.09 -23.27
C ALA A 477 -5.72 -31.02 -24.46
N ASN A 478 -6.90 -31.62 -24.48
CA ASN A 478 -7.35 -32.54 -25.54
C ASN A 478 -7.55 -31.84 -26.90
N ILE A 479 -7.83 -30.53 -26.91
CA ILE A 479 -7.95 -29.72 -28.14
C ILE A 479 -6.57 -29.25 -28.62
N LEU A 480 -5.67 -28.91 -27.68
CA LEU A 480 -4.35 -28.36 -27.98
C LEU A 480 -3.32 -29.45 -28.37
N LYS A 481 -3.33 -30.60 -27.67
CA LYS A 481 -2.39 -31.71 -27.88
C LYS A 481 -2.26 -32.14 -29.36
N PRO A 482 -3.34 -32.30 -30.15
CA PRO A 482 -3.21 -32.67 -31.56
C PRO A 482 -2.54 -31.61 -32.44
N ALA A 483 -2.83 -30.31 -32.23
CA ALA A 483 -2.24 -29.22 -33.00
C ALA A 483 -0.75 -29.05 -32.67
N LEU A 484 -0.41 -29.04 -31.36
CA LEU A 484 0.96 -29.07 -30.86
C LEU A 484 1.72 -30.31 -31.36
N ALA A 485 1.07 -31.48 -31.40
CA ALA A 485 1.67 -32.72 -31.88
C ALA A 485 2.04 -32.66 -33.38
N ARG A 486 1.20 -32.05 -34.22
CA ARG A 486 1.45 -31.91 -35.67
C ARG A 486 2.36 -30.72 -36.03
N GLY A 487 2.47 -29.71 -35.15
CA GLY A 487 3.23 -28.48 -35.39
C GLY A 487 2.40 -27.35 -35.99
N GLU A 488 1.08 -27.53 -36.12
CA GLU A 488 0.10 -26.56 -36.62
C GLU A 488 -0.17 -25.40 -35.66
N LEU A 489 0.35 -25.46 -34.43
CA LEU A 489 0.25 -24.41 -33.43
C LEU A 489 1.65 -24.03 -32.94
N GLN A 490 2.12 -22.87 -33.38
CA GLN A 490 3.30 -22.20 -32.84
C GLN A 490 2.88 -21.32 -31.66
N CYS A 491 3.39 -21.60 -30.46
CA CYS A 491 3.02 -20.86 -29.25
C CYS A 491 4.19 -20.64 -28.29
N ILE A 492 4.12 -19.52 -27.57
CA ILE A 492 4.98 -19.13 -26.47
C ILE A 492 4.17 -19.26 -25.19
N GLY A 493 4.65 -20.02 -24.22
CA GLY A 493 3.92 -20.25 -22.97
C GLY A 493 4.65 -19.77 -21.73
N ALA A 494 4.00 -18.96 -20.88
CA ALA A 494 4.51 -18.61 -19.56
C ALA A 494 3.89 -19.47 -18.44
N THR A 495 4.69 -19.81 -17.42
CA THR A 495 4.27 -20.65 -16.27
C THR A 495 5.30 -20.53 -15.13
N THR A 496 4.98 -20.96 -13.90
CA THR A 496 5.98 -21.12 -12.83
C THR A 496 6.73 -22.45 -12.94
N LEU A 497 7.89 -22.52 -12.28
CA LEU A 497 8.70 -23.74 -12.21
C LEU A 497 7.95 -24.90 -11.54
N ASP A 498 7.06 -24.58 -10.62
CA ASP A 498 6.27 -25.54 -9.85
C ASP A 498 5.07 -26.08 -10.66
N GLU A 499 4.41 -25.24 -11.45
CA GLU A 499 3.38 -25.64 -12.42
C GLU A 499 3.96 -26.50 -13.56
N TYR A 500 5.09 -26.09 -14.13
CA TYR A 500 5.75 -26.82 -15.22
C TYR A 500 6.00 -28.29 -14.82
N ARG A 501 6.56 -28.49 -13.62
CA ARG A 501 6.78 -29.80 -12.99
C ARG A 501 5.49 -30.59 -12.71
N LYS A 502 4.37 -29.91 -12.45
CA LYS A 502 3.08 -30.55 -12.12
C LYS A 502 2.29 -30.97 -13.37
N HIS A 503 2.35 -30.17 -14.44
CA HIS A 503 1.42 -30.25 -15.57
C HIS A 503 2.07 -30.48 -16.93
N ILE A 504 3.29 -29.98 -17.18
CA ILE A 504 3.95 -30.06 -18.50
C ILE A 504 4.99 -31.18 -18.52
N GLU A 505 5.86 -31.26 -17.51
CA GLU A 505 6.94 -32.26 -17.40
C GLU A 505 6.41 -33.69 -17.18
N LYS A 506 5.19 -33.82 -16.66
CA LYS A 506 4.52 -35.12 -16.48
C LYS A 506 3.76 -35.63 -17.71
N ASP A 507 3.58 -34.79 -18.74
CA ASP A 507 2.80 -35.16 -19.93
C ASP A 507 3.74 -35.38 -21.14
N PRO A 508 3.95 -36.64 -21.57
CA PRO A 508 4.88 -36.95 -22.66
C PRO A 508 4.46 -36.41 -24.04
N ALA A 509 3.26 -35.86 -24.22
CA ALA A 509 2.90 -35.16 -25.45
C ALA A 509 3.40 -33.71 -25.42
N LEU A 510 3.32 -33.06 -24.26
CA LEU A 510 3.67 -31.64 -24.08
C LEU A 510 5.18 -31.45 -23.87
N GLU A 511 5.83 -32.30 -23.08
CA GLU A 511 7.29 -32.34 -22.86
C GLU A 511 8.08 -32.58 -24.18
N ARG A 512 7.43 -33.21 -25.17
CA ARG A 512 7.96 -33.42 -26.52
C ARG A 512 7.73 -32.25 -27.49
N ARG A 513 7.11 -31.15 -27.05
CA ARG A 513 6.82 -29.96 -27.88
C ARG A 513 7.28 -28.66 -27.27
N PHE A 514 7.08 -28.48 -25.96
CA PHE A 514 7.64 -27.35 -25.25
C PHE A 514 9.15 -27.50 -25.02
N GLN A 515 9.87 -26.38 -25.14
CA GLN A 515 11.28 -26.26 -24.81
C GLN A 515 11.43 -25.26 -23.66
N PRO A 516 11.89 -25.68 -22.46
CA PRO A 516 12.05 -24.78 -21.33
C PRO A 516 13.11 -23.70 -21.60
N VAL A 517 12.77 -22.47 -21.22
CA VAL A 517 13.60 -21.26 -21.17
C VAL A 517 13.52 -20.71 -19.75
N LYS A 518 14.65 -20.61 -19.05
CA LYS A 518 14.67 -20.07 -17.68
C LYS A 518 14.70 -18.54 -17.71
N VAL A 519 13.81 -17.92 -16.93
CA VAL A 519 13.76 -16.47 -16.71
C VAL A 519 14.08 -16.23 -15.22
N PRO A 520 15.33 -15.85 -14.88
CA PRO A 520 15.70 -15.55 -13.50
C PRO A 520 15.13 -14.19 -13.06
N GLU A 521 14.99 -13.99 -11.74
CA GLU A 521 14.89 -12.64 -11.16
C GLU A 521 16.11 -11.81 -11.64
N PRO A 522 15.93 -10.57 -12.12
CA PRO A 522 17.04 -9.73 -12.52
C PRO A 522 17.84 -9.26 -11.29
N THR A 523 19.10 -8.95 -11.50
CA THR A 523 19.95 -8.26 -10.52
C THR A 523 19.40 -6.86 -10.20
N VAL A 524 19.86 -6.27 -9.09
CA VAL A 524 19.48 -4.90 -8.71
C VAL A 524 19.92 -3.89 -9.79
N ASP A 525 21.07 -4.11 -10.42
CA ASP A 525 21.59 -3.25 -11.50
C ASP A 525 20.75 -3.34 -12.78
N GLU A 526 20.33 -4.54 -13.18
CA GLU A 526 19.38 -4.74 -14.28
C GLU A 526 18.00 -4.14 -13.96
N ALA A 527 17.54 -4.25 -12.70
CA ALA A 527 16.29 -3.63 -12.26
C ALA A 527 16.36 -2.09 -12.34
N MET A 528 17.45 -1.46 -11.90
CA MET A 528 17.65 -0.01 -12.06
C MET A 528 17.62 0.41 -13.54
N GLN A 529 18.19 -0.38 -14.45
CA GLN A 529 18.09 -0.13 -15.90
C GLN A 529 16.65 -0.25 -16.43
N ILE A 530 15.89 -1.25 -16.00
CA ILE A 530 14.47 -1.43 -16.35
C ILE A 530 13.64 -0.23 -15.89
N LEU A 531 13.81 0.21 -14.64
CA LEU A 531 13.09 1.36 -14.08
C LEU A 531 13.41 2.66 -14.83
N ARG A 532 14.68 2.88 -15.21
CA ARG A 532 15.08 4.03 -16.03
C ARG A 532 14.51 3.96 -17.45
N GLY A 533 14.31 2.77 -18.01
CA GLY A 533 13.63 2.58 -19.31
C GLY A 533 12.12 2.84 -19.24
N LEU A 534 11.46 2.50 -18.14
CA LEU A 534 10.02 2.74 -17.92
C LEU A 534 9.70 4.19 -17.50
N ARG A 535 10.70 4.93 -17.00
CA ARG A 535 10.59 6.29 -16.43
C ARG A 535 9.67 7.22 -17.23
N GLU A 536 9.95 7.42 -18.51
CA GLU A 536 9.21 8.36 -19.39
C GLU A 536 7.70 8.11 -19.38
N ARG A 537 7.27 6.84 -19.38
CA ARG A 537 5.86 6.45 -19.42
C ARG A 537 5.15 6.73 -18.10
N TYR A 538 5.79 6.46 -16.97
CA TYR A 538 5.26 6.81 -15.65
C TYR A 538 5.24 8.32 -15.43
N GLU A 539 6.25 9.08 -15.92
CA GLU A 539 6.25 10.54 -15.89
C GLU A 539 5.06 11.14 -16.68
N ILE A 540 4.80 10.64 -17.90
CA ILE A 540 3.64 11.05 -18.72
C ILE A 540 2.31 10.67 -18.07
N HIS A 541 2.19 9.45 -17.52
CA HIS A 541 0.96 8.95 -16.89
C HIS A 541 0.59 9.74 -15.63
N HIS A 542 1.58 9.98 -14.75
CA HIS A 542 1.38 10.66 -13.48
C HIS A 542 1.48 12.19 -13.53
N LYS A 543 2.13 12.73 -14.56
CA LYS A 543 2.40 14.18 -14.75
C LYS A 543 3.28 14.75 -13.64
N LEU A 544 4.41 14.08 -13.45
CA LEU A 544 5.43 14.33 -12.44
C LEU A 544 6.78 13.80 -12.97
N HIS A 545 7.88 14.10 -12.28
CA HIS A 545 9.19 13.53 -12.60
C HIS A 545 9.72 12.63 -11.48
N TYR A 546 10.51 11.62 -11.83
CA TYR A 546 11.22 10.77 -10.86
C TYR A 546 12.69 11.17 -10.81
N THR A 547 13.28 11.34 -9.63
CA THR A 547 14.74 11.47 -9.53
C THR A 547 15.40 10.11 -9.76
N ASP A 548 16.61 10.08 -10.32
CA ASP A 548 17.34 8.83 -10.49
C ASP A 548 17.66 8.18 -9.13
N ASP A 549 17.91 8.98 -8.09
CA ASP A 549 18.00 8.51 -6.69
C ASP A 549 16.74 7.76 -6.22
N ALA A 550 15.54 8.17 -6.68
CA ALA A 550 14.29 7.49 -6.33
C ALA A 550 14.14 6.15 -7.08
N LEU A 551 14.60 6.07 -8.32
CA LEU A 551 14.59 4.82 -9.09
C LEU A 551 15.59 3.80 -8.51
N ASP A 552 16.80 4.26 -8.16
CA ASP A 552 17.84 3.44 -7.57
C ASP A 552 17.43 2.98 -6.16
N ALA A 553 16.80 3.85 -5.36
CA ALA A 553 16.19 3.48 -4.09
C ALA A 553 15.04 2.48 -4.25
N ALA A 554 14.19 2.60 -5.26
CA ALA A 554 13.10 1.64 -5.49
C ALA A 554 13.64 0.22 -5.76
N ALA A 555 14.71 0.09 -6.55
CA ALA A 555 15.38 -1.19 -6.78
C ALA A 555 16.05 -1.74 -5.50
N GLN A 556 16.84 -0.92 -4.80
CA GLN A 556 17.59 -1.35 -3.62
C GLN A 556 16.68 -1.68 -2.43
N LEU A 557 15.74 -0.80 -2.10
CA LEU A 557 14.86 -0.96 -0.94
C LEU A 557 13.82 -2.07 -1.15
N SER A 558 13.30 -2.27 -2.36
CA SER A 558 12.44 -3.43 -2.64
C SER A 558 13.20 -4.75 -2.59
N HIS A 559 14.46 -4.80 -3.01
CA HIS A 559 15.29 -6.00 -2.84
C HIS A 559 15.59 -6.29 -1.36
N GLN A 560 15.86 -5.26 -0.56
CA GLN A 560 16.24 -5.40 0.85
C GLN A 560 15.07 -5.68 1.80
N TYR A 561 13.91 -5.06 1.58
CA TYR A 561 12.79 -5.04 2.55
C TYR A 561 11.52 -5.78 2.09
N ILE A 562 11.37 -6.06 0.79
CA ILE A 562 10.20 -6.77 0.24
C ILE A 562 10.65 -8.15 -0.27
N SER A 563 10.55 -9.17 0.59
CA SER A 563 11.09 -10.52 0.34
C SER A 563 10.08 -11.55 -0.16
N ASP A 564 8.79 -11.21 -0.22
CA ASP A 564 7.71 -12.07 -0.68
C ASP A 564 7.42 -11.95 -2.18
N ARG A 565 8.00 -10.93 -2.84
CA ARG A 565 7.93 -10.65 -4.27
C ARG A 565 9.32 -10.61 -4.90
N PHE A 566 9.37 -10.70 -6.24
CA PHE A 566 10.59 -10.69 -7.04
C PHE A 566 10.72 -9.39 -7.84
N LEU A 567 11.96 -9.02 -8.19
CA LEU A 567 12.24 -7.94 -9.16
C LEU A 567 11.81 -8.36 -10.59
N PRO A 568 11.50 -7.40 -11.49
CA PRO A 568 11.41 -5.96 -11.26
C PRO A 568 10.05 -5.50 -10.70
N ASP A 569 9.00 -6.33 -10.78
CA ASP A 569 7.60 -6.07 -10.35
C ASP A 569 7.49 -5.21 -9.08
N LYS A 570 8.04 -5.70 -7.96
CA LYS A 570 7.99 -4.99 -6.67
C LYS A 570 8.64 -3.62 -6.62
N ALA A 571 9.52 -3.29 -7.57
CA ALA A 571 10.15 -1.98 -7.67
C ALA A 571 9.34 -1.03 -8.58
N ILE A 572 8.67 -1.59 -9.60
CA ILE A 572 7.74 -0.86 -10.47
C ILE A 572 6.52 -0.41 -9.66
N ASP A 573 5.91 -1.29 -8.87
CA ASP A 573 4.76 -0.96 -8.01
C ASP A 573 5.09 0.16 -7.00
N LEU A 574 6.30 0.19 -6.43
CA LEU A 574 6.73 1.27 -5.51
C LEU A 574 6.78 2.63 -6.21
N ILE A 575 7.22 2.65 -7.47
CA ILE A 575 7.32 3.85 -8.29
C ILE A 575 5.93 4.33 -8.74
N ASP A 576 5.02 3.41 -9.06
CA ASP A 576 3.63 3.75 -9.37
C ASP A 576 2.88 4.30 -8.14
N GLU A 577 2.97 3.64 -6.98
CA GLU A 577 2.33 4.14 -5.76
C GLU A 577 2.97 5.46 -5.29
N ALA A 578 4.29 5.60 -5.30
CA ALA A 578 4.94 6.86 -4.94
C ALA A 578 4.54 8.01 -5.90
N GLY A 579 4.45 7.73 -7.19
CA GLY A 579 3.97 8.70 -8.18
C GLY A 579 2.52 9.10 -7.93
N SER A 580 1.62 8.13 -7.81
CA SER A 580 0.21 8.33 -7.47
C SER A 580 0.03 9.13 -6.17
N ARG A 581 0.80 8.79 -5.13
CA ARG A 581 0.85 9.47 -3.83
C ARG A 581 1.30 10.92 -3.93
N VAL A 582 2.42 11.21 -4.61
CA VAL A 582 2.92 12.58 -4.79
C VAL A 582 1.93 13.41 -5.61
N ARG A 583 1.39 12.84 -6.70
CA ARG A 583 0.32 13.44 -7.51
C ARG A 583 -0.91 13.80 -6.66
N LEU A 584 -1.38 12.89 -5.81
CA LEU A 584 -2.50 13.13 -4.89
C LEU A 584 -2.17 14.20 -3.83
N ARG A 585 -0.92 14.25 -3.33
CA ARG A 585 -0.46 15.27 -2.37
C ARG A 585 -0.45 16.68 -2.98
N HIS A 586 -0.06 16.80 -4.25
CA HIS A 586 -0.09 18.08 -4.98
C HIS A 586 -1.51 18.46 -5.46
N ALA A 587 -2.36 17.49 -5.79
CA ALA A 587 -3.76 17.72 -6.16
C ALA A 587 -4.66 18.16 -4.98
N GLN A 588 -4.25 17.91 -3.74
CA GLN A 588 -5.03 18.31 -2.55
C GLN A 588 -4.97 19.82 -2.30
N LEU A 589 -6.16 20.39 -2.04
CA LEU A 589 -6.32 21.74 -1.49
C LEU A 589 -5.55 21.90 -0.16
N PRO A 590 -5.00 23.09 0.14
CA PRO A 590 -4.40 23.36 1.44
C PRO A 590 -5.43 23.20 2.56
N GLN A 591 -4.96 22.90 3.78
CA GLN A 591 -5.83 22.60 4.92
C GLN A 591 -6.80 23.74 5.23
N GLU A 592 -6.31 24.98 5.21
CA GLU A 592 -7.09 26.22 5.30
C GLU A 592 -8.25 26.26 4.29
N ALA A 593 -7.99 25.93 3.02
CA ALA A 593 -9.02 25.92 1.98
C ALA A 593 -10.03 24.77 2.15
N LYS A 594 -9.61 23.60 2.68
CA LYS A 594 -10.53 22.52 3.06
C LYS A 594 -11.42 22.91 4.25
N GLU A 595 -10.92 23.75 5.14
CA GLU A 595 -11.67 24.26 6.30
C GLU A 595 -12.68 25.34 5.87
N LEU A 596 -12.26 26.30 5.04
CA LEU A 596 -13.18 27.21 4.36
C LEU A 596 -14.23 26.47 3.53
N GLU A 597 -13.88 25.36 2.84
CA GLU A 597 -14.86 24.57 2.11
C GLU A 597 -15.92 23.92 3.03
N LYS A 598 -15.52 23.45 4.22
CA LYS A 598 -16.47 22.95 5.25
C LYS A 598 -17.36 24.07 5.77
N GLU A 599 -16.81 25.26 6.01
CA GLU A 599 -17.60 26.43 6.44
C GLU A 599 -18.59 26.88 5.36
N ILE A 600 -18.15 26.97 4.10
CA ILE A 600 -19.03 27.27 2.95
C ILE A 600 -20.16 26.24 2.86
N ARG A 601 -19.88 24.94 3.02
CA ARG A 601 -20.92 23.88 3.04
C ARG A 601 -21.89 24.06 4.22
N LYS A 602 -21.40 24.40 5.42
CA LYS A 602 -22.22 24.67 6.61
C LYS A 602 -23.13 25.88 6.41
N ILE A 603 -22.58 27.02 5.97
CA ILE A 603 -23.33 28.25 5.72
C ILE A 603 -24.32 28.09 4.55
N THR A 604 -23.97 27.33 3.51
CA THR A 604 -24.92 26.99 2.43
C THR A 604 -26.14 26.26 2.99
N LYS A 605 -25.94 25.31 3.92
CA LYS A 605 -27.04 24.58 4.58
C LYS A 605 -27.86 25.50 5.49
N GLU A 606 -27.21 26.36 6.28
CA GLU A 606 -27.88 27.31 7.19
C GLU A 606 -28.70 28.35 6.42
N LYS A 607 -28.18 28.84 5.29
CA LYS A 607 -28.90 29.67 4.31
C LYS A 607 -30.11 28.93 3.71
N ASP A 608 -29.94 27.70 3.24
CA ASP A 608 -31.03 26.93 2.64
C ASP A 608 -32.12 26.59 3.67
N GLU A 609 -31.76 26.42 4.95
CA GLU A 609 -32.69 26.28 6.07
C GLU A 609 -33.42 27.59 6.38
N ALA A 610 -32.71 28.74 6.40
CA ALA A 610 -33.33 30.07 6.54
C ALA A 610 -34.31 30.41 5.40
N VAL A 611 -33.97 30.07 4.15
CA VAL A 611 -34.87 30.21 2.99
C VAL A 611 -36.12 29.34 3.15
N ARG A 612 -36.00 28.12 3.67
CA ARG A 612 -37.15 27.23 3.95
C ARG A 612 -38.04 27.76 5.07
N SER A 613 -37.46 28.41 6.09
CA SER A 613 -38.22 29.07 7.16
C SER A 613 -38.71 30.48 6.81
N GLN A 614 -38.53 30.92 5.56
CA GLN A 614 -38.89 32.27 5.06
C GLN A 614 -38.19 33.42 5.82
N ASP A 615 -37.03 33.14 6.43
CA ASP A 615 -36.19 34.09 7.16
C ASP A 615 -35.22 34.77 6.18
N PHE A 616 -35.78 35.65 5.33
CA PHE A 616 -35.07 36.24 4.20
C PHE A 616 -33.91 37.17 4.62
N GLU A 617 -33.94 37.74 5.83
CA GLU A 617 -32.86 38.57 6.36
C GLU A 617 -31.63 37.71 6.69
N LYS A 618 -31.77 36.63 7.47
CA LYS A 618 -30.67 35.68 7.74
C LYS A 618 -30.19 34.98 6.48
N ALA A 619 -31.10 34.65 5.55
CA ALA A 619 -30.71 34.12 4.25
C ALA A 619 -29.85 35.11 3.42
N GLY A 620 -30.01 36.42 3.64
CA GLY A 620 -29.13 37.47 3.11
C GLY A 620 -27.75 37.44 3.78
N GLU A 621 -27.70 37.51 5.11
CA GLU A 621 -26.45 37.46 5.89
C GLU A 621 -25.61 36.22 5.56
N PHE A 622 -26.22 35.03 5.54
CA PHE A 622 -25.53 33.80 5.18
C PHE A 622 -25.06 33.78 3.71
N ARG A 623 -25.80 34.39 2.79
CA ARG A 623 -25.41 34.50 1.37
C ARG A 623 -24.18 35.38 1.19
N ASP A 624 -24.13 36.52 1.88
CA ASP A 624 -22.99 37.43 1.78
C ASP A 624 -21.75 36.81 2.45
N ARG A 625 -21.94 36.11 3.58
CA ARG A 625 -20.88 35.33 4.23
C ARG A 625 -20.37 34.16 3.38
N GLU A 626 -21.25 33.46 2.66
CA GLU A 626 -20.89 32.43 1.67
C GLU A 626 -20.03 33.02 0.54
N LEU A 627 -20.28 34.27 0.14
CA LEU A 627 -19.52 34.98 -0.89
C LEU A 627 -18.13 35.41 -0.37
N GLU A 628 -18.05 35.96 0.86
CA GLU A 628 -16.78 36.29 1.52
C GLU A 628 -15.83 35.07 1.59
N LEU A 629 -16.32 33.95 2.13
CA LEU A 629 -15.52 32.73 2.27
C LEU A 629 -15.08 32.16 0.92
N LYS A 630 -15.93 32.25 -0.12
CA LYS A 630 -15.57 31.84 -1.49
C LYS A 630 -14.44 32.69 -2.07
N VAL A 631 -14.45 34.00 -1.83
CA VAL A 631 -13.36 34.90 -2.26
C VAL A 631 -12.05 34.55 -1.54
N GLN A 632 -12.10 34.33 -0.22
CA GLN A 632 -10.93 33.89 0.56
C GLN A 632 -10.38 32.55 0.07
N MET A 633 -11.25 31.56 -0.17
CA MET A 633 -10.87 30.25 -0.70
C MET A 633 -10.23 30.36 -2.10
N SER A 634 -10.77 31.21 -2.99
CA SER A 634 -10.12 31.45 -4.30
C SER A 634 -8.75 32.10 -4.16
N ALA A 635 -8.59 33.09 -3.28
CA ALA A 635 -7.31 33.77 -3.06
C ALA A 635 -6.24 32.83 -2.49
N LEU A 636 -6.58 31.91 -1.57
CA LEU A 636 -5.65 30.90 -1.07
C LEU A 636 -5.25 29.88 -2.16
N VAL A 637 -6.18 29.48 -3.03
CA VAL A 637 -5.90 28.58 -4.16
C VAL A 637 -5.04 29.25 -5.23
N GLU A 638 -5.23 30.54 -5.49
CA GLU A 638 -4.38 31.32 -6.39
C GLU A 638 -2.99 31.56 -5.78
N ASN A 639 -2.91 32.03 -4.53
CA ASN A 639 -1.64 32.17 -3.79
C ASN A 639 -0.82 30.88 -3.75
N ARG A 640 -1.45 29.70 -3.63
CA ARG A 640 -0.72 28.40 -3.67
C ARG A 640 -0.21 28.06 -5.07
N LYS A 641 -0.94 28.43 -6.13
CA LYS A 641 -0.49 28.29 -7.54
C LYS A 641 0.59 29.29 -7.92
N GLU A 642 0.65 30.45 -7.27
CA GLU A 642 1.74 31.42 -7.43
C GLU A 642 2.97 31.05 -6.59
N LYS A 643 2.78 30.48 -5.39
CA LYS A 643 3.88 29.94 -4.57
C LYS A 643 4.54 28.71 -5.19
N SER A 644 3.81 27.84 -5.90
CA SER A 644 4.44 26.77 -6.68
C SER A 644 5.27 27.40 -7.81
N LYS A 645 4.66 28.26 -8.64
CA LYS A 645 5.31 28.95 -9.77
C LYS A 645 6.49 29.85 -9.44
N SER A 646 6.62 30.31 -8.21
CA SER A 646 7.79 31.07 -7.76
C SER A 646 8.91 30.17 -7.22
N ALA A 647 8.58 29.06 -6.55
CA ALA A 647 9.56 28.01 -6.25
C ALA A 647 10.09 27.33 -7.53
N GLU A 648 9.22 27.16 -8.53
CA GLU A 648 9.54 26.66 -9.89
C GLU A 648 10.45 27.63 -10.69
N SER A 649 10.77 28.84 -10.19
CA SER A 649 11.40 29.90 -10.98
C SER A 649 12.92 30.09 -10.80
N GLU A 650 13.57 29.38 -9.87
CA GLU A 650 15.04 29.40 -9.69
C GLU A 650 15.76 28.22 -10.39
N SER A 651 15.01 27.23 -10.88
CA SER A 651 15.48 26.14 -11.76
C SER A 651 14.92 26.33 -13.18
N LEU A 652 15.73 26.13 -14.22
CA LEU A 652 15.49 26.73 -15.54
C LEU A 652 14.55 25.94 -16.49
N ASP A 653 13.80 24.96 -15.98
CA ASP A 653 12.90 24.09 -16.75
C ASP A 653 11.53 23.93 -16.05
N ASP A 654 10.48 23.60 -16.83
CA ASP A 654 9.07 23.46 -16.44
C ASP A 654 8.80 22.16 -15.65
N VAL A 655 9.56 21.94 -14.57
CA VAL A 655 9.56 20.70 -13.79
C VAL A 655 8.31 20.64 -12.91
N GLY A 656 7.43 19.69 -13.21
CA GLY A 656 6.25 19.38 -12.39
C GLY A 656 6.59 18.81 -10.99
N PRO A 657 5.60 18.29 -10.24
CA PRO A 657 5.89 17.61 -8.97
C PRO A 657 6.95 16.51 -9.14
N VAL A 658 7.78 16.28 -8.12
CA VAL A 658 8.92 15.36 -8.19
C VAL A 658 8.81 14.29 -7.11
N VAL A 659 9.08 13.03 -7.48
CA VAL A 659 9.19 11.88 -6.57
C VAL A 659 10.64 11.72 -6.13
N THR A 660 10.87 11.64 -4.82
CA THR A 660 12.20 11.59 -4.21
C THR A 660 12.49 10.26 -3.51
N GLU A 661 13.75 10.02 -3.12
CA GLU A 661 14.16 8.90 -2.26
C GLU A 661 13.25 8.77 -1.01
N ALA A 662 12.89 9.89 -0.39
CA ALA A 662 12.07 9.93 0.83
C ALA A 662 10.61 9.49 0.59
N ASP A 663 10.06 9.73 -0.60
CA ASP A 663 8.71 9.26 -0.95
C ASP A 663 8.70 7.73 -1.14
N ILE A 664 9.73 7.18 -1.79
CA ILE A 664 9.93 5.73 -1.93
C ILE A 664 10.12 5.07 -0.56
N GLN A 665 11.00 5.62 0.30
CA GLN A 665 11.20 5.14 1.67
C GLN A 665 9.89 5.10 2.46
N HIS A 666 9.00 6.10 2.28
CA HIS A 666 7.70 6.12 2.94
C HIS A 666 6.73 5.05 2.38
N VAL A 667 6.72 4.78 1.08
CA VAL A 667 5.88 3.70 0.52
C VAL A 667 6.36 2.33 1.03
N VAL A 668 7.68 2.06 0.99
CA VAL A 668 8.24 0.81 1.55
C VAL A 668 7.89 0.66 3.04
N ALA A 669 7.96 1.75 3.82
CA ALA A 669 7.59 1.74 5.23
C ALA A 669 6.08 1.51 5.46
N LEU A 670 5.22 1.98 4.56
CA LEU A 670 3.77 1.76 4.62
C LEU A 670 3.42 0.29 4.34
N TRP A 671 4.07 -0.35 3.36
CA TRP A 671 3.81 -1.75 3.01
C TRP A 671 4.39 -2.74 4.02
N THR A 672 5.63 -2.51 4.47
CA THR A 672 6.38 -3.48 5.29
C THR A 672 6.22 -3.26 6.80
N GLY A 673 5.76 -2.07 7.21
CA GLY A 673 5.80 -1.62 8.60
C GLY A 673 7.21 -1.29 9.13
N ILE A 674 8.25 -1.43 8.31
CA ILE A 674 9.64 -1.18 8.68
C ILE A 674 9.96 0.31 8.44
N PRO A 675 10.42 1.08 9.43
CA PRO A 675 10.93 2.43 9.16
C PRO A 675 12.25 2.34 8.37
N VAL A 676 12.20 2.68 7.08
CA VAL A 676 13.33 2.67 6.14
C VAL A 676 14.01 4.05 6.01
N SER A 677 13.40 5.09 6.57
CA SER A 677 13.98 6.43 6.61
C SER A 677 15.36 6.46 7.28
N LYS A 678 16.29 7.20 6.69
CA LYS A 678 17.55 7.59 7.36
C LYS A 678 17.21 8.22 8.71
N VAL A 679 17.90 7.80 9.78
CA VAL A 679 17.55 8.11 11.18
C VAL A 679 17.38 9.63 11.34
N SER A 680 16.15 10.08 11.59
CA SER A 680 15.83 11.50 11.80
C SER A 680 16.60 12.07 12.99
N THR A 681 16.72 13.40 13.08
CA THR A 681 17.05 14.08 14.34
C THR A 681 16.15 13.59 15.46
N ASP A 682 14.85 13.44 15.18
CA ASP A 682 13.84 13.08 16.17
C ASP A 682 13.94 11.60 16.57
N GLU A 683 14.31 10.72 15.64
CA GLU A 683 14.58 9.30 15.96
C GLU A 683 15.91 9.15 16.71
N SER A 684 16.93 9.95 16.37
CA SER A 684 18.19 10.00 17.11
C SER A 684 17.96 10.43 18.55
N ASP A 685 17.22 11.52 18.76
CA ASP A 685 16.83 12.03 20.08
C ASP A 685 15.98 11.02 20.86
N ARG A 686 15.06 10.33 20.19
CA ARG A 686 14.28 9.23 20.77
C ARG A 686 15.21 8.10 21.22
N LEU A 687 16.09 7.60 20.34
CA LEU A 687 17.03 6.52 20.66
C LEU A 687 18.03 6.89 21.77
N LEU A 688 18.37 8.17 21.94
CA LEU A 688 19.13 8.66 23.10
C LEU A 688 18.29 8.65 24.39
N LYS A 689 17.03 9.09 24.32
CA LYS A 689 16.05 9.12 25.44
C LYS A 689 15.34 7.77 25.69
N MET A 690 15.82 6.69 25.05
CA MET A 690 15.24 5.35 25.16
C MET A 690 15.43 4.75 26.55
N GLU A 691 16.60 4.95 27.16
CA GLU A 691 16.93 4.45 28.50
C GLU A 691 15.99 5.10 29.54
N GLU A 692 15.92 6.44 29.56
CA GLU A 692 15.00 7.21 30.41
C GLU A 692 13.51 6.83 30.24
N THR A 693 13.10 6.44 29.03
CA THR A 693 11.69 6.10 28.77
C THR A 693 11.36 4.68 29.20
N LEU A 694 12.25 3.71 29.01
CA LEU A 694 12.06 2.35 29.51
C LEU A 694 12.06 2.32 31.06
N HIS A 695 12.90 3.15 31.70
CA HIS A 695 12.93 3.28 33.16
C HIS A 695 11.61 3.76 33.79
N LYS A 696 10.70 4.40 33.03
CA LYS A 696 9.36 4.79 33.53
C LYS A 696 8.41 3.59 33.71
N ARG A 697 8.76 2.42 33.16
CA ARG A 697 7.96 1.18 33.21
C ARG A 697 8.73 -0.01 33.79
N VAL A 698 10.06 -0.03 33.67
CA VAL A 698 10.93 -1.11 34.16
C VAL A 698 11.83 -0.58 35.27
N ILE A 699 11.48 -0.92 36.51
CA ILE A 699 12.18 -0.50 37.72
C ILE A 699 13.27 -1.52 38.09
N GLY A 700 14.44 -1.03 38.51
CA GLY A 700 15.44 -1.83 39.21
C GLY A 700 16.24 -2.83 38.36
N GLN A 701 16.33 -2.62 37.05
CA GLN A 701 17.03 -3.52 36.10
C GLN A 701 17.90 -2.71 35.13
N ASP A 702 18.65 -1.76 35.67
CA ASP A 702 19.30 -0.67 34.92
C ASP A 702 20.36 -1.18 33.94
N GLU A 703 21.15 -2.17 34.38
CA GLU A 703 22.18 -2.83 33.59
C GLU A 703 21.58 -3.60 32.39
N ALA A 704 20.35 -4.10 32.52
CA ALA A 704 19.61 -4.73 31.42
C ALA A 704 19.15 -3.70 30.39
N VAL A 705 18.55 -2.59 30.85
CA VAL A 705 18.08 -1.50 29.98
C VAL A 705 19.24 -0.92 29.16
N VAL A 706 20.34 -0.53 29.81
CA VAL A 706 21.51 0.08 29.15
C VAL A 706 22.17 -0.87 28.14
N ALA A 707 22.27 -2.17 28.44
CA ALA A 707 22.84 -3.15 27.51
C ALA A 707 22.00 -3.29 26.22
N ILE A 708 20.68 -3.36 26.37
CA ILE A 708 19.75 -3.49 25.24
C ILE A 708 19.72 -2.21 24.40
N CYS A 709 19.60 -1.05 25.04
CA CYS A 709 19.62 0.25 24.37
C CYS A 709 20.94 0.53 23.64
N ARG A 710 22.09 0.08 24.18
CA ARG A 710 23.38 0.10 23.48
C ARG A 710 23.37 -0.78 22.24
N ALA A 711 22.85 -2.00 22.33
CA ALA A 711 22.80 -2.94 21.19
C ALA A 711 21.86 -2.46 20.06
N ILE A 712 20.68 -1.95 20.40
CA ILE A 712 19.73 -1.39 19.41
C ILE A 712 20.31 -0.13 18.73
N ARG A 713 20.98 0.76 19.48
CA ARG A 713 21.69 1.91 18.89
C ARG A 713 22.77 1.48 17.89
N ARG A 714 23.55 0.42 18.16
CA ARG A 714 24.53 -0.13 17.18
C ARG A 714 23.86 -0.62 15.89
N ALA A 715 22.70 -1.27 15.99
CA ALA A 715 21.95 -1.75 14.84
C ALA A 715 21.38 -0.61 13.99
N ARG A 716 20.75 0.40 14.63
CA ARG A 716 20.17 1.56 13.93
C ARG A 716 21.19 2.47 13.24
N VAL A 717 22.41 2.56 13.75
CA VAL A 717 23.52 3.31 13.11
C VAL A 717 24.22 2.47 12.01
N GLY A 718 23.72 1.28 11.68
CA GLY A 718 24.28 0.44 10.60
C GLY A 718 25.61 -0.23 10.95
N LEU A 719 26.04 -0.21 12.22
CA LEU A 719 27.29 -0.82 12.69
C LEU A 719 27.15 -2.34 12.94
N LYS A 720 26.03 -2.93 12.55
CA LYS A 720 25.75 -4.37 12.65
C LYS A 720 25.72 -5.02 11.27
N ASN A 721 26.13 -6.29 11.19
CA ASN A 721 25.96 -7.11 9.98
C ASN A 721 24.47 -7.12 9.55
N PRO A 722 24.12 -6.64 8.34
CA PRO A 722 22.73 -6.54 7.88
C PRO A 722 22.08 -7.91 7.64
N ASN A 723 22.83 -9.01 7.61
CA ASN A 723 22.30 -10.37 7.49
C ASN A 723 21.97 -11.02 8.85
N ARG A 724 21.76 -10.23 9.92
CA ARG A 724 21.32 -10.73 11.22
C ARG A 724 20.14 -9.93 11.78
N PRO A 725 19.34 -10.49 12.70
CA PRO A 725 18.30 -9.76 13.41
C PRO A 725 18.82 -8.50 14.10
N ILE A 726 17.98 -7.49 14.32
CA ILE A 726 18.33 -6.17 14.90
C ILE A 726 19.14 -6.36 16.19
N ALA A 727 18.63 -7.13 17.14
CA ALA A 727 19.40 -7.67 18.26
C ALA A 727 18.83 -9.00 18.79
N SER A 728 19.70 -9.81 19.38
CA SER A 728 19.38 -11.10 19.99
C SER A 728 19.89 -11.16 21.44
N PHE A 729 19.01 -11.44 22.39
CA PHE A 729 19.34 -11.49 23.82
C PHE A 729 18.76 -12.72 24.51
N ILE A 730 19.48 -13.24 25.51
CA ILE A 730 18.90 -14.13 26.52
C ILE A 730 18.78 -13.40 27.86
N PHE A 731 17.61 -13.51 28.49
CA PHE A 731 17.22 -12.87 29.75
C PHE A 731 17.17 -13.92 30.87
N SER A 732 18.26 -14.03 31.63
CA SER A 732 18.38 -14.92 32.80
C SER A 732 17.94 -14.21 34.09
N GLY A 733 17.35 -14.95 35.04
CA GLY A 733 16.96 -14.43 36.35
C GLY A 733 15.89 -15.27 37.06
N PRO A 734 15.49 -14.91 38.29
CA PRO A 734 14.33 -15.50 38.97
C PRO A 734 13.00 -15.21 38.23
N THR A 735 11.90 -15.82 38.67
CA THR A 735 10.56 -15.46 38.14
C THR A 735 10.07 -14.13 38.75
N GLY A 736 9.29 -13.35 37.99
CA GLY A 736 8.65 -12.12 38.51
C GLY A 736 9.55 -10.89 38.70
N VAL A 737 10.79 -10.91 38.19
CA VAL A 737 11.75 -9.78 38.24
C VAL A 737 11.68 -8.82 37.04
N GLY A 738 10.76 -9.04 36.10
CA GLY A 738 10.50 -8.09 34.99
C GLY A 738 10.95 -8.51 33.58
N LYS A 739 11.55 -9.69 33.37
CA LYS A 739 12.05 -10.17 32.05
C LYS A 739 11.08 -9.88 30.88
N SER A 740 9.88 -10.46 30.95
CA SER A 740 8.85 -10.35 29.91
C SER A 740 8.18 -8.96 29.88
N GLU A 741 8.31 -8.18 30.95
CA GLU A 741 7.79 -6.80 31.02
C GLU A 741 8.72 -5.82 30.30
N LEU A 742 10.05 -6.01 30.39
CA LEU A 742 11.02 -5.29 29.57
C LEU A 742 10.84 -5.58 28.07
N ALA A 743 10.47 -6.82 27.71
CA ALA A 743 10.11 -7.15 26.33
C ALA A 743 8.87 -6.36 25.84
N LYS A 744 7.78 -6.30 26.61
CA LYS A 744 6.59 -5.49 26.27
C LYS A 744 6.86 -3.99 26.22
N ALA A 745 7.59 -3.46 27.21
CA ALA A 745 7.95 -2.05 27.29
C ALA A 745 8.72 -1.62 26.04
N LEU A 746 9.62 -2.50 25.56
CA LEU A 746 10.39 -2.29 24.35
C LEU A 746 9.56 -2.51 23.08
N ALA A 747 8.64 -3.49 23.03
CA ALA A 747 7.66 -3.64 21.95
C ALA A 747 6.86 -2.34 21.75
N THR A 748 6.29 -1.82 22.84
CA THR A 748 5.59 -0.52 22.88
C THR A 748 6.49 0.62 22.40
N TYR A 749 7.73 0.69 22.88
CA TYR A 749 8.61 1.83 22.61
C TYR A 749 9.21 1.85 21.20
N TYR A 750 9.62 0.69 20.66
CA TYR A 750 10.40 0.58 19.41
C TYR A 750 9.56 0.12 18.20
N PHE A 751 8.50 -0.65 18.45
CA PHE A 751 7.55 -1.12 17.44
C PHE A 751 6.16 -0.44 17.56
N GLY A 752 5.96 0.41 18.58
CA GLY A 752 4.77 1.25 18.75
C GLY A 752 3.57 0.59 19.43
N SER A 753 3.57 -0.73 19.61
CA SER A 753 2.47 -1.49 20.24
C SER A 753 2.97 -2.79 20.87
N GLU A 754 2.30 -3.25 21.93
CA GLU A 754 2.51 -4.60 22.48
C GLU A 754 2.02 -5.70 21.53
N GLU A 755 1.04 -5.41 20.67
CA GLU A 755 0.54 -6.33 19.63
C GLU A 755 1.55 -6.57 18.49
N ALA A 756 2.66 -5.81 18.46
CA ALA A 756 3.79 -6.07 17.58
C ALA A 756 4.75 -7.14 18.13
N MET A 757 4.48 -7.72 19.32
CA MET A 757 5.23 -8.81 19.91
C MET A 757 4.63 -10.18 19.61
N VAL A 758 5.40 -11.05 18.94
CA VAL A 758 5.08 -12.48 18.79
C VAL A 758 5.63 -13.24 20.00
N ARG A 759 4.78 -13.62 20.95
CA ARG A 759 5.15 -14.43 22.11
C ARG A 759 4.92 -15.92 21.84
N LEU A 760 5.91 -16.74 22.15
CA LEU A 760 5.88 -18.20 22.03
C LEU A 760 6.38 -18.81 23.35
N ASP A 761 5.56 -19.67 23.98
CA ASP A 761 5.95 -20.40 25.19
C ASP A 761 6.68 -21.68 24.80
N MET A 762 7.95 -21.83 25.21
CA MET A 762 8.76 -22.98 24.82
C MET A 762 8.35 -24.29 25.52
N SER A 763 7.45 -24.22 26.51
CA SER A 763 6.79 -25.40 27.09
C SER A 763 5.86 -26.10 26.09
N GLU A 764 5.31 -25.40 25.10
CA GLU A 764 4.55 -26.04 24.01
C GLU A 764 5.46 -26.82 23.03
N PHE A 765 6.76 -26.53 23.04
CA PHE A 765 7.76 -27.04 22.09
C PHE A 765 8.77 -28.01 22.74
N MET A 766 8.38 -28.63 23.86
CA MET A 766 9.15 -29.70 24.53
C MET A 766 9.30 -30.97 23.69
N GLU A 767 8.36 -31.26 22.80
CA GLU A 767 8.30 -32.51 22.04
C GLU A 767 8.63 -32.33 20.56
N ARG A 768 9.39 -33.26 19.99
CA ARG A 768 9.90 -33.18 18.62
C ARG A 768 8.83 -32.93 17.54
N HIS A 769 7.60 -33.43 17.76
CA HIS A 769 6.51 -33.28 16.80
C HIS A 769 5.76 -31.94 16.94
N THR A 770 5.86 -31.23 18.08
CA THR A 770 5.29 -29.89 18.22
C THR A 770 6.21 -28.81 17.66
N VAL A 771 7.53 -29.05 17.58
CA VAL A 771 8.48 -28.19 16.84
C VAL A 771 8.02 -27.93 15.40
N SER A 772 7.42 -28.92 14.74
CA SER A 772 6.84 -28.77 13.40
C SER A 772 5.76 -27.68 13.32
N LYS A 773 5.10 -27.30 14.42
CA LYS A 773 4.13 -26.18 14.41
C LYS A 773 4.81 -24.82 14.24
N LEU A 774 6.08 -24.66 14.62
CA LEU A 774 6.82 -23.39 14.45
C LEU A 774 7.15 -23.12 12.98
N ILE A 775 7.56 -24.17 12.24
CA ILE A 775 7.98 -24.11 10.83
C ILE A 775 6.83 -24.37 9.85
N GLY A 776 5.83 -25.15 10.29
CA GLY A 776 4.75 -25.71 9.46
C GLY A 776 4.91 -27.22 9.32
N SER A 777 3.80 -27.97 9.28
CA SER A 777 3.85 -29.42 9.05
C SER A 777 4.52 -29.76 7.71
N PRO A 778 5.30 -30.86 7.60
CA PRO A 778 5.85 -31.31 6.33
C PRO A 778 4.77 -31.89 5.39
N PRO A 779 5.03 -32.01 4.07
CA PRO A 779 4.10 -32.56 3.10
C PRO A 779 3.52 -33.93 3.51
N GLY A 780 2.19 -34.07 3.42
CA GLY A 780 1.48 -35.30 3.77
C GLY A 780 0.99 -35.39 5.21
N TYR A 781 1.32 -34.43 6.08
CA TYR A 781 0.85 -34.37 7.47
C TYR A 781 -0.34 -33.40 7.63
N VAL A 782 -1.16 -33.63 8.66
CA VAL A 782 -2.24 -32.70 9.05
C VAL A 782 -1.64 -31.33 9.39
N GLY A 783 -2.30 -30.26 8.96
CA GLY A 783 -1.77 -28.89 9.05
C GLY A 783 -0.76 -28.51 7.96
N TYR A 784 -0.47 -29.36 6.96
CA TYR A 784 0.41 -28.96 5.84
C TYR A 784 -0.10 -27.74 5.06
N THR A 785 -1.42 -27.52 5.01
CA THR A 785 -2.00 -26.30 4.41
C THR A 785 -1.69 -25.05 5.24
N GLU A 786 -1.64 -25.17 6.56
CA GLU A 786 -1.34 -24.08 7.50
C GLU A 786 0.15 -23.73 7.48
N GLY A 787 0.48 -22.45 7.71
CA GLY A 787 1.88 -22.00 7.84
C GLY A 787 2.41 -22.28 9.24
N GLY A 788 3.74 -22.27 9.42
CA GLY A 788 4.32 -22.29 10.76
C GLY A 788 3.92 -21.07 11.60
N GLN A 789 3.66 -21.28 12.88
CA GLN A 789 3.27 -20.23 13.82
C GLN A 789 4.33 -19.11 13.92
N LEU A 790 5.61 -19.47 13.81
CA LEU A 790 6.71 -18.51 13.78
C LEU A 790 6.94 -17.98 12.36
N THR A 791 6.98 -18.84 11.34
CA THR A 791 7.25 -18.44 9.94
C THR A 791 6.18 -17.48 9.42
N GLU A 792 4.90 -17.79 9.56
CA GLU A 792 3.81 -16.98 9.04
C GLU A 792 3.60 -15.67 9.83
N SER A 793 3.83 -15.67 11.15
CA SER A 793 3.72 -14.44 11.96
C SER A 793 4.78 -13.41 11.57
N VAL A 794 6.05 -13.83 11.46
CA VAL A 794 7.16 -12.94 11.05
C VAL A 794 7.04 -12.56 9.57
N ARG A 795 6.60 -13.48 8.70
CA ARG A 795 6.31 -13.17 7.28
C ARG A 795 5.23 -12.10 7.10
N ARG A 796 4.22 -12.04 7.98
CA ARG A 796 3.16 -11.01 7.94
C ARG A 796 3.57 -9.68 8.56
N ARG A 797 4.51 -9.68 9.51
CA ARG A 797 5.04 -8.48 10.18
C ARG A 797 6.55 -8.63 10.41
N PRO A 798 7.41 -8.36 9.39
CA PRO A 798 8.86 -8.54 9.53
C PRO A 798 9.50 -7.59 10.56
N TYR A 799 8.86 -6.46 10.83
CA TYR A 799 9.20 -5.55 11.94
C TYR A 799 8.47 -5.99 13.21
N THR A 800 9.02 -6.98 13.93
CA THR A 800 8.42 -7.55 15.14
C THR A 800 9.44 -7.91 16.22
N LEU A 801 8.98 -7.92 17.48
CA LEU A 801 9.71 -8.50 18.61
C LEU A 801 9.23 -9.95 18.79
N VAL A 802 10.13 -10.93 18.66
CA VAL A 802 9.84 -12.34 18.96
C VAL A 802 10.34 -12.67 20.36
N LEU A 803 9.40 -13.04 21.24
CA LEU A 803 9.66 -13.43 22.62
C LEU A 803 9.49 -14.94 22.80
N PHE A 804 10.59 -15.66 22.98
CA PHE A 804 10.62 -17.07 23.35
C PHE A 804 10.68 -17.18 24.87
N ASP A 805 9.58 -17.54 25.52
CA ASP A 805 9.52 -17.68 26.99
C ASP A 805 9.98 -19.08 27.44
N GLU A 806 10.74 -19.15 28.53
CA GLU A 806 11.30 -20.37 29.16
C GLU A 806 12.08 -21.29 28.18
N ILE A 807 13.08 -20.74 27.48
CA ILE A 807 13.85 -21.46 26.44
C ILE A 807 14.54 -22.76 26.93
N GLU A 808 14.75 -22.95 28.24
CA GLU A 808 15.17 -24.23 28.84
C GLU A 808 14.10 -25.35 28.82
N LYS A 809 12.92 -25.11 28.24
CA LYS A 809 11.90 -26.14 27.99
C LYS A 809 11.93 -26.65 26.54
N ALA A 810 12.54 -25.91 25.61
CA ALA A 810 12.49 -26.24 24.19
C ALA A 810 13.18 -27.57 23.86
N HIS A 811 12.61 -28.34 22.93
CA HIS A 811 13.25 -29.51 22.33
C HIS A 811 14.56 -29.11 21.62
N PRO A 812 15.64 -29.93 21.65
CA PRO A 812 16.92 -29.65 20.99
C PRO A 812 16.83 -29.18 19.53
N ASP A 813 15.86 -29.68 18.76
CA ASP A 813 15.67 -29.28 17.35
C ASP A 813 15.29 -27.79 17.18
N VAL A 814 14.68 -27.15 18.19
CA VAL A 814 14.35 -25.71 18.17
C VAL A 814 15.63 -24.87 18.10
N PHE A 815 16.69 -25.26 18.82
CA PHE A 815 17.96 -24.52 18.82
C PHE A 815 18.66 -24.55 17.46
N ASN A 816 18.47 -25.61 16.67
CA ASN A 816 18.98 -25.67 15.29
C ASN A 816 18.29 -24.63 14.40
N MET A 817 16.99 -24.39 14.59
CA MET A 817 16.27 -23.31 13.92
C MET A 817 16.75 -21.93 14.39
N MET A 818 16.93 -21.76 15.70
CA MET A 818 17.39 -20.49 16.27
C MET A 818 18.79 -20.14 15.78
N LEU A 819 19.69 -21.12 15.60
CA LEU A 819 20.97 -20.91 14.95
C LEU A 819 20.80 -20.32 13.55
N GLN A 820 19.99 -20.93 12.66
CA GLN A 820 19.77 -20.40 11.30
C GLN A 820 19.28 -18.93 11.32
N ILE A 821 18.35 -18.61 12.22
CA ILE A 821 17.83 -17.24 12.40
C ILE A 821 18.91 -16.28 12.91
N LEU A 822 19.70 -16.68 13.90
CA LEU A 822 20.75 -15.86 14.52
C LEU A 822 22.00 -15.69 13.63
N GLU A 823 22.23 -16.62 12.70
CA GLU A 823 23.37 -16.60 11.79
C GLU A 823 23.11 -15.81 10.51
N ASP A 824 22.05 -16.19 9.78
CA ASP A 824 21.73 -15.72 8.41
C ASP A 824 20.54 -14.76 8.36
N GLY A 825 19.86 -14.54 9.50
CA GLY A 825 18.68 -13.70 9.58
C GLY A 825 17.50 -14.27 8.80
N ARG A 826 17.43 -15.59 8.58
CA ARG A 826 16.42 -16.25 7.75
C ARG A 826 16.03 -17.62 8.30
N LEU A 827 14.80 -18.04 8.05
CA LEU A 827 14.29 -19.40 8.33
C LEU A 827 13.54 -19.92 7.10
N THR A 828 13.66 -21.21 6.81
CA THR A 828 12.91 -21.83 5.69
C THR A 828 11.73 -22.64 6.24
N ASP A 829 10.51 -22.30 5.80
CA ASP A 829 9.27 -23.02 6.07
C ASP A 829 9.29 -24.44 5.43
N SER A 830 8.48 -25.37 5.95
CA SER A 830 8.35 -26.74 5.40
C SER A 830 7.85 -26.78 3.95
N LYS A 831 7.30 -25.67 3.45
CA LYS A 831 6.95 -25.43 2.03
C LYS A 831 8.11 -24.92 1.17
N GLY A 832 9.33 -24.84 1.71
CA GLY A 832 10.51 -24.28 1.02
C GLY A 832 10.55 -22.75 0.95
N ARG A 833 9.63 -22.04 1.64
CA ARG A 833 9.55 -20.57 1.62
C ARG A 833 10.54 -19.96 2.62
N THR A 834 11.39 -19.06 2.18
CA THR A 834 12.28 -18.31 3.08
C THR A 834 11.55 -17.12 3.72
N VAL A 835 11.60 -17.03 5.05
CA VAL A 835 11.13 -15.89 5.85
C VAL A 835 12.33 -15.12 6.37
N ASP A 836 12.29 -13.78 6.28
CA ASP A 836 13.38 -12.91 6.70
C ASP A 836 13.15 -12.36 8.11
N PHE A 837 14.21 -12.40 8.92
CA PHE A 837 14.25 -12.04 10.34
C PHE A 837 15.20 -10.86 10.62
N LYS A 838 15.87 -10.29 9.61
CA LYS A 838 16.87 -9.21 9.80
C LYS A 838 16.28 -7.99 10.52
N ASN A 839 15.00 -7.71 10.27
CA ASN A 839 14.25 -6.61 10.87
C ASN A 839 13.52 -6.97 12.18
N THR A 840 13.77 -8.16 12.74
CA THR A 840 13.19 -8.61 14.02
C THR A 840 14.11 -8.34 15.21
N LEU A 841 13.52 -8.26 16.41
CA LEU A 841 14.25 -8.33 17.68
C LEU A 841 13.95 -9.67 18.37
N LEU A 842 14.97 -10.41 18.80
CA LEU A 842 14.81 -11.73 19.41
C LEU A 842 15.15 -11.67 20.90
N ILE A 843 14.16 -12.00 21.74
CA ILE A 843 14.33 -12.10 23.19
C ILE A 843 13.99 -13.51 23.62
N MET A 844 14.91 -14.17 24.32
CA MET A 844 14.70 -15.49 24.93
C MET A 844 14.72 -15.33 26.45
N THR A 845 13.69 -15.74 27.17
CA THR A 845 13.73 -15.75 28.65
C THR A 845 14.20 -17.12 29.14
N SER A 846 14.99 -17.15 30.22
CA SER A 846 15.38 -18.40 30.87
C SER A 846 15.44 -18.28 32.38
N ASN A 847 15.05 -19.33 33.10
CA ASN A 847 15.18 -19.39 34.56
C ASN A 847 16.47 -20.08 35.04
N VAL A 848 17.33 -20.55 34.11
CA VAL A 848 18.73 -20.91 34.41
C VAL A 848 19.45 -19.70 35.03
N GLY A 849 20.31 -19.93 36.03
CA GLY A 849 20.92 -18.87 36.85
C GLY A 849 20.18 -18.51 38.15
N SER A 850 18.89 -18.84 38.27
CA SER A 850 18.06 -18.40 39.42
C SER A 850 18.66 -18.75 40.78
N SER A 851 19.14 -19.98 40.96
CA SER A 851 19.62 -20.45 42.27
C SER A 851 20.93 -19.79 42.73
N VAL A 852 21.70 -19.21 41.80
CA VAL A 852 22.91 -18.41 42.09
C VAL A 852 22.52 -17.00 42.51
N ILE A 853 21.52 -16.43 41.84
CA ILE A 853 21.00 -15.09 42.09
C ILE A 853 20.28 -15.04 43.43
N GLU A 854 19.45 -16.03 43.77
CA GLU A 854 18.80 -16.15 45.08
C GLU A 854 19.80 -16.29 46.25
N LYS A 855 20.98 -16.88 46.00
CA LYS A 855 22.06 -16.99 46.98
C LYS A 855 22.98 -15.77 47.01
N GLY A 856 22.67 -14.72 46.23
CA GLY A 856 23.46 -13.49 46.14
C GLY A 856 24.91 -13.71 45.74
N GLY A 857 25.21 -14.75 44.95
CA GLY A 857 26.58 -15.12 44.56
C GLY A 857 27.50 -15.59 45.69
N ARG A 858 27.01 -15.75 46.93
CA ARG A 858 27.85 -16.08 48.09
C ARG A 858 28.24 -17.57 48.11
N ARG A 859 29.55 -17.85 47.94
CA ARG A 859 30.14 -19.13 48.39
C ARG A 859 30.14 -19.19 49.92
N ILE A 860 29.94 -20.39 50.46
CA ILE A 860 30.04 -20.63 51.91
C ILE A 860 31.53 -20.69 52.29
N GLY A 861 32.09 -19.54 52.70
CA GLY A 861 33.45 -19.43 53.23
C GLY A 861 34.10 -18.07 52.97
N PHE A 862 34.43 -17.36 54.06
CA PHE A 862 35.39 -16.25 54.16
C PHE A 862 35.41 -15.17 53.05
N ASN A 863 34.67 -14.06 53.26
CA ASN A 863 35.31 -12.83 53.76
C ASN A 863 34.29 -11.76 54.15
N LEU A 864 34.75 -10.78 54.94
CA LEU A 864 34.12 -9.48 55.17
C LEU A 864 34.95 -8.44 54.39
N ASP A 865 34.30 -7.53 53.65
CA ASP A 865 34.10 -6.14 54.09
C ASP A 865 33.51 -5.26 52.97
N HIS A 866 33.10 -4.05 53.35
CA HIS A 866 32.28 -3.13 52.56
C HIS A 866 32.99 -2.53 51.34
N ASP A 867 32.51 -2.84 50.12
CA ASP A 867 32.22 -1.86 49.03
C ASP A 867 31.60 -2.57 47.79
N GLU A 868 30.58 -3.41 48.00
CA GLU A 868 30.17 -4.44 47.02
C GLU A 868 28.77 -4.26 46.39
N LYS A 869 28.58 -3.25 45.54
CA LYS A 869 27.45 -3.23 44.57
C LYS A 869 27.89 -3.78 43.21
N ASP A 870 28.65 -3.02 42.44
CA ASP A 870 29.09 -3.39 41.08
C ASP A 870 29.95 -4.67 41.07
N GLY A 871 30.80 -4.84 42.09
CA GLY A 871 31.59 -6.06 42.30
C GLY A 871 30.73 -7.30 42.56
N SER A 872 29.54 -7.14 43.14
CA SER A 872 28.59 -8.23 43.37
C SER A 872 27.89 -8.64 42.07
N TYR A 873 27.36 -7.68 41.30
CA TYR A 873 26.69 -7.99 40.03
C TYR A 873 27.63 -8.68 39.03
N ASN A 874 28.88 -8.21 38.88
CA ASN A 874 29.83 -8.83 37.96
C ASN A 874 30.14 -10.30 38.33
N ARG A 875 30.26 -10.63 39.63
CA ARG A 875 30.41 -12.02 40.10
C ARG A 875 29.15 -12.87 39.83
N ILE A 876 27.97 -12.29 40.02
CA ILE A 876 26.69 -12.96 39.72
C ILE A 876 26.57 -13.21 38.22
N LYS A 877 26.86 -12.21 37.36
CA LYS A 877 26.83 -12.36 35.89
C LYS A 877 27.84 -13.41 35.41
N SER A 878 29.04 -13.51 35.99
CA SER A 878 29.99 -14.58 35.63
C SER A 878 29.48 -15.97 36.03
N LEU A 879 28.98 -16.16 37.26
CA LEU A 879 28.47 -17.46 37.73
C LEU A 879 27.21 -17.91 36.94
N VAL A 880 26.29 -16.98 36.65
CA VAL A 880 25.13 -17.22 35.80
C VAL A 880 25.54 -17.55 34.36
N THR A 881 26.58 -16.90 33.83
CA THR A 881 27.16 -17.22 32.52
C THR A 881 27.78 -18.63 32.50
N GLU A 882 28.32 -19.12 33.61
CA GLU A 882 28.81 -20.49 33.74
C GLU A 882 27.66 -21.52 33.76
N GLU A 883 26.57 -21.29 34.51
CA GLU A 883 25.38 -22.16 34.43
C GLU A 883 24.78 -22.17 33.01
N LEU A 884 24.66 -21.01 32.37
CA LEU A 884 24.17 -20.90 30.99
C LEU A 884 25.04 -21.68 30.00
N LYS A 885 26.37 -21.69 30.15
CA LYS A 885 27.32 -22.45 29.31
C LYS A 885 27.35 -23.96 29.61
N GLN A 886 26.87 -24.38 30.78
CA GLN A 886 26.68 -25.80 31.10
C GLN A 886 25.36 -26.33 30.52
N TYR A 887 24.32 -25.50 30.50
CA TYR A 887 23.01 -25.88 29.98
C TYR A 887 22.89 -25.74 28.44
N PHE A 888 23.26 -24.57 27.90
CA PHE A 888 23.17 -24.28 26.46
C PHE A 888 24.51 -24.51 25.76
N ARG A 889 24.46 -24.95 24.50
CA ARG A 889 25.67 -25.11 23.68
C ARG A 889 26.39 -23.78 23.49
N PRO A 890 27.74 -23.72 23.63
CA PRO A 890 28.51 -22.50 23.36
C PRO A 890 28.28 -21.93 21.96
N GLU A 891 28.02 -22.79 20.97
CA GLU A 891 27.67 -22.43 19.59
C GLU A 891 26.48 -21.46 19.53
N PHE A 892 25.43 -21.70 20.32
CA PHE A 892 24.22 -20.88 20.40
C PHE A 892 24.47 -19.56 21.14
N LEU A 893 25.11 -19.63 22.32
CA LEU A 893 25.41 -18.44 23.13
C LEU A 893 26.33 -17.45 22.39
N ASN A 894 27.26 -17.95 21.57
CA ASN A 894 28.17 -17.13 20.76
C ASN A 894 27.49 -16.45 19.55
N ARG A 895 26.18 -16.65 19.31
CA ARG A 895 25.38 -15.93 18.30
C ARG A 895 24.42 -14.88 18.88
N LEU A 896 24.41 -14.70 20.20
CA LEU A 896 23.68 -13.64 20.89
C LEU A 896 24.51 -12.35 20.94
N ASP A 897 23.87 -11.17 20.98
CA ASP A 897 24.56 -9.88 21.12
C ASP A 897 24.99 -9.58 22.56
N ASP A 898 24.24 -10.04 23.56
CA ASP A 898 24.59 -10.01 25.00
C ASP A 898 23.76 -11.05 25.78
N MET A 899 24.23 -11.40 26.98
CA MET A 899 23.51 -12.21 27.97
C MET A 899 23.11 -11.31 29.14
N ILE A 900 21.81 -11.07 29.27
CA ILE A 900 21.23 -10.13 30.24
C ILE A 900 20.85 -10.90 31.51
N VAL A 901 21.36 -10.45 32.67
CA VAL A 901 21.09 -11.08 33.97
C VAL A 901 20.27 -10.11 34.82
N PHE A 902 19.09 -10.54 35.23
CA PHE A 902 18.18 -9.73 36.04
C PHE A 902 18.44 -9.98 37.53
N ARG A 903 18.55 -8.90 38.31
CA ARG A 903 18.74 -8.96 39.76
C ARG A 903 17.41 -9.17 40.50
N GLN A 904 17.47 -9.66 41.74
CA GLN A 904 16.29 -9.65 42.63
C GLN A 904 15.84 -8.21 42.89
N LEU A 905 14.53 -7.99 42.93
CA LEU A 905 13.93 -6.70 43.26
C LEU A 905 13.99 -6.47 44.77
N THR A 906 14.38 -5.27 45.18
CA THR A 906 14.32 -4.79 46.57
C THR A 906 12.89 -4.35 46.93
N LYS A 907 12.61 -4.21 48.23
CA LYS A 907 11.30 -3.70 48.70
C LYS A 907 10.96 -2.28 48.17
N LEU A 908 11.97 -1.44 47.94
CA LEU A 908 11.79 -0.09 47.39
C LEU A 908 11.37 -0.15 45.91
N GLU A 909 12.10 -0.91 45.10
CA GLU A 909 11.77 -1.15 43.70
C GLU A 909 10.36 -1.78 43.54
N VAL A 910 9.93 -2.65 44.48
CA VAL A 910 8.57 -3.20 44.50
C VAL A 910 7.50 -2.18 44.94
N LYS A 911 7.80 -1.19 45.78
CA LYS A 911 6.89 -0.07 46.10
C LYS A 911 6.66 0.84 44.89
N GLU A 912 7.70 1.09 44.11
CA GLU A 912 7.58 1.82 42.83
C GLU A 912 6.77 1.05 41.78
N ILE A 913 6.96 -0.28 41.68
CA ILE A 913 6.14 -1.15 40.81
C ILE A 913 4.68 -1.17 41.27
N ALA A 914 4.41 -1.13 42.59
CA ALA A 914 3.05 -1.02 43.12
C ALA A 914 2.37 0.27 42.68
N ASP A 915 3.07 1.41 42.75
CA ASP A 915 2.57 2.70 42.28
C ASP A 915 2.27 2.73 40.77
N ILE A 916 3.03 2.01 39.94
CA ILE A 916 2.74 1.84 38.51
C ILE A 916 1.45 1.02 38.33
N MET A 917 1.33 -0.12 39.02
CA MET A 917 0.16 -1.00 38.88
C MET A 917 -1.12 -0.41 39.48
N LEU A 918 -1.02 0.42 40.52
CA LEU A 918 -2.16 1.15 41.07
C LEU A 918 -2.70 2.21 40.08
N LYS A 919 -1.83 2.84 39.28
CA LYS A 919 -2.26 3.74 38.19
C LYS A 919 -3.07 3.02 37.11
N GLU A 920 -2.76 1.75 36.79
CA GLU A 920 -3.61 0.92 35.91
C GLU A 920 -5.05 0.75 36.45
N VAL A 921 -5.23 0.79 37.78
CA VAL A 921 -6.56 0.76 38.43
C VAL A 921 -7.21 2.16 38.37
N PHE A 922 -6.44 3.21 38.66
CA PHE A 922 -6.94 4.59 38.70
C PHE A 922 -7.47 5.06 37.34
N GLU A 923 -6.81 4.69 36.24
CA GLU A 923 -7.27 5.05 34.89
C GLU A 923 -8.55 4.29 34.50
N ARG A 924 -8.70 3.02 34.91
CA ARG A 924 -9.94 2.25 34.72
C ARG A 924 -11.12 2.86 35.50
N LEU A 925 -10.92 3.23 36.76
CA LEU A 925 -11.96 3.86 37.58
C LEU A 925 -12.30 5.29 37.13
N ARG A 926 -11.32 6.06 36.64
CA ARG A 926 -11.54 7.37 36.00
C ARG A 926 -12.41 7.25 34.75
N GLY A 927 -12.35 6.11 34.03
CA GLY A 927 -13.26 5.78 32.93
C GLY A 927 -14.72 5.51 33.36
N LEU A 928 -14.98 5.31 34.64
CA LEU A 928 -16.30 5.19 35.27
C LEU A 928 -16.67 6.46 36.07
N GLU A 929 -15.99 7.58 35.77
CA GLU A 929 -16.10 8.87 36.47
C GLU A 929 -15.86 8.81 38.00
N ILE A 930 -15.19 7.78 38.51
CA ILE A 930 -14.82 7.63 39.92
C ILE A 930 -13.39 8.13 40.14
N GLY A 931 -13.22 9.08 41.07
CA GLY A 931 -11.90 9.47 41.55
C GLY A 931 -11.41 8.48 42.60
N LEU A 932 -10.18 7.97 42.48
CA LEU A 932 -9.56 7.11 43.51
C LEU A 932 -8.24 7.71 44.00
N GLN A 933 -8.05 7.71 45.31
CA GLN A 933 -6.82 8.04 46.02
C GLN A 933 -6.47 6.90 46.99
N VAL A 934 -5.18 6.68 47.24
CA VAL A 934 -4.69 5.67 48.19
C VAL A 934 -3.67 6.28 49.14
N THR A 935 -3.75 5.94 50.42
CA THR A 935 -2.79 6.39 51.43
C THR A 935 -1.44 5.67 51.30
N GLU A 936 -0.39 6.21 51.91
CA GLU A 936 0.90 5.52 51.97
C GLU A 936 0.80 4.20 52.78
N ARG A 937 -0.02 4.17 53.84
CA ARG A 937 -0.30 2.95 54.61
C ARG A 937 -0.87 1.84 53.73
N PHE A 938 -1.79 2.17 52.82
CA PHE A 938 -2.33 1.21 51.86
C PHE A 938 -1.27 0.71 50.89
N ARG A 939 -0.39 1.59 50.37
CA ARG A 939 0.73 1.19 49.50
C ARG A 939 1.69 0.25 50.22
N ASP A 940 2.09 0.57 51.44
CA ASP A 940 2.99 -0.27 52.23
C ASP A 940 2.34 -1.63 52.53
N ARG A 941 1.04 -1.67 52.84
CA ARG A 941 0.28 -2.91 53.04
C ARG A 941 0.21 -3.78 51.78
N VAL A 942 0.00 -3.18 50.61
CA VAL A 942 0.06 -3.86 49.30
C VAL A 942 1.46 -4.41 49.02
N VAL A 943 2.51 -3.71 49.42
CA VAL A 943 3.91 -4.18 49.29
C VAL A 943 4.23 -5.30 50.28
N GLU A 944 3.73 -5.27 51.52
CA GLU A 944 3.90 -6.36 52.49
C GLU A 944 3.34 -7.69 51.97
N GLU A 945 2.14 -7.68 51.40
CA GLU A 945 1.50 -8.88 50.84
C GLU A 945 2.04 -9.24 49.44
N GLY A 946 2.45 -8.23 48.67
CA GLY A 946 2.92 -8.39 47.29
C GLY A 946 4.39 -8.79 47.13
N TYR A 947 5.23 -8.57 48.15
CA TYR A 947 6.68 -8.79 48.08
C TYR A 947 7.10 -10.21 48.46
N ASN A 948 7.76 -10.94 47.55
CA ASN A 948 8.40 -12.21 47.86
C ASN A 948 9.74 -12.37 47.10
N PRO A 949 10.89 -12.58 47.78
CA PRO A 949 12.20 -12.66 47.12
C PRO A 949 12.35 -13.72 46.01
N SER A 950 11.62 -14.83 46.06
CA SER A 950 11.69 -15.91 45.06
C SER A 950 10.66 -15.75 43.92
N TYR A 951 9.61 -14.95 44.12
CA TYR A 951 8.57 -14.70 43.12
C TYR A 951 8.54 -13.24 42.61
N GLY A 952 9.47 -12.40 43.05
CA GLY A 952 9.55 -10.98 42.70
C GLY A 952 8.26 -10.22 42.99
N ALA A 953 7.85 -9.38 42.05
CA ALA A 953 6.58 -8.64 42.11
C ALA A 953 5.36 -9.45 41.61
N ARG A 954 5.50 -10.75 41.32
CA ARG A 954 4.40 -11.57 40.77
C ARG A 954 3.17 -11.67 41.70
N PRO A 955 3.28 -11.70 43.05
CA PRO A 955 2.12 -11.68 43.94
C PRO A 955 1.37 -10.34 43.94
N LEU A 956 2.03 -9.22 43.60
CA LEU A 956 1.53 -7.85 43.72
C LEU A 956 0.21 -7.62 42.97
N ARG A 957 0.02 -8.21 41.77
CA ARG A 957 -1.25 -8.12 41.04
C ARG A 957 -2.42 -8.73 41.81
N ARG A 958 -2.18 -9.82 42.54
CA ARG A 958 -3.18 -10.48 43.39
C ARG A 958 -3.44 -9.70 44.67
N ALA A 959 -2.41 -9.12 45.27
CA ALA A 959 -2.56 -8.23 46.42
C ALA A 959 -3.43 -7.01 46.06
N ILE A 960 -3.16 -6.32 44.95
CA ILE A 960 -3.97 -5.20 44.46
C ILE A 960 -5.41 -5.65 44.15
N MET A 961 -5.60 -6.78 43.45
CA MET A 961 -6.94 -7.30 43.17
C MET A 961 -7.74 -7.55 44.47
N ARG A 962 -7.13 -8.26 45.44
CA ARG A 962 -7.76 -8.65 46.71
C ARG A 962 -7.99 -7.50 47.69
N LEU A 963 -7.08 -6.52 47.72
CA LEU A 963 -7.10 -5.40 48.67
C LEU A 963 -7.78 -4.15 48.09
N LEU A 964 -7.90 -4.01 46.77
CA LEU A 964 -8.46 -2.83 46.13
C LEU A 964 -9.65 -3.16 45.23
N GLU A 965 -9.47 -4.03 44.23
CA GLU A 965 -10.51 -4.27 43.22
C GLU A 965 -11.74 -4.96 43.81
N ASP A 966 -11.55 -6.00 44.62
CA ASP A 966 -12.62 -6.73 45.31
C ASP A 966 -13.39 -5.79 46.27
N SER A 967 -12.69 -5.03 47.12
CA SER A 967 -13.31 -4.10 48.08
C SER A 967 -14.04 -2.93 47.41
N MET A 968 -13.52 -2.41 46.29
CA MET A 968 -14.23 -1.40 45.48
C MET A 968 -15.46 -2.00 44.80
N ALA A 969 -15.37 -3.23 44.27
CA ALA A 969 -16.50 -3.91 43.63
C ALA A 969 -17.64 -4.18 44.62
N GLU A 970 -17.35 -4.66 45.83
CA GLU A 970 -18.34 -4.82 46.89
C GLU A 970 -19.05 -3.49 47.22
N LYS A 971 -18.30 -2.39 47.36
CA LYS A 971 -18.84 -1.06 47.69
C LYS A 971 -19.66 -0.44 46.56
N MET A 972 -19.29 -0.68 45.31
CA MET A 972 -20.07 -0.27 44.13
C MET A 972 -21.37 -1.10 44.02
N LEU A 973 -21.31 -2.42 44.25
CA LEU A 973 -22.50 -3.30 44.25
C LEU A 973 -23.47 -2.97 45.41
N ALA A 974 -22.94 -2.59 46.57
CA ALA A 974 -23.71 -2.06 47.70
C ALA A 974 -24.32 -0.66 47.44
N ARG A 975 -23.95 -0.01 46.34
CA ARG A 975 -24.32 1.39 45.97
C ARG A 975 -23.84 2.45 46.95
N GLU A 976 -22.77 2.15 47.70
CA GLU A 976 -22.08 3.10 48.57
C GLU A 976 -21.24 4.09 47.76
N ILE A 977 -20.71 3.66 46.61
CA ILE A 977 -19.95 4.48 45.64
C ILE A 977 -20.78 4.63 44.36
N LYS A 978 -20.75 5.82 43.74
CA LYS A 978 -21.43 6.14 42.48
C LYS A 978 -20.51 6.85 41.48
N GLU A 979 -20.97 6.94 40.24
CA GLU A 979 -20.39 7.78 39.18
C GLU A 979 -20.29 9.24 39.68
N GLY A 980 -19.10 9.83 39.59
CA GLY A 980 -18.80 11.18 40.09
C GLY A 980 -18.29 11.27 41.53
N ASP A 981 -18.31 10.19 42.33
CA ASP A 981 -17.76 10.20 43.68
C ASP A 981 -16.21 10.16 43.68
N SER A 982 -15.60 10.75 44.72
CA SER A 982 -14.18 10.56 45.03
C SER A 982 -14.06 9.57 46.18
N VAL A 983 -13.07 8.69 46.12
CA VAL A 983 -12.88 7.59 47.08
C VAL A 983 -11.43 7.59 47.56
N ILE A 984 -11.24 7.43 48.86
CA ILE A 984 -9.94 7.31 49.52
C ILE A 984 -9.87 5.92 50.14
N VAL A 985 -8.85 5.15 49.79
CA VAL A 985 -8.61 3.82 50.37
C VAL A 985 -7.43 3.88 51.34
N ASP A 986 -7.67 3.45 52.58
CA ASP A 986 -6.72 3.46 53.70
C ASP A 986 -6.77 2.13 54.47
N VAL A 987 -5.84 1.93 55.40
CA VAL A 987 -5.75 0.74 56.25
C VAL A 987 -6.01 1.14 57.71
N ASP A 988 -6.89 0.39 58.38
CA ASP A 988 -7.22 0.62 59.80
C ASP A 988 -6.08 0.21 60.75
N SER A 989 -6.29 0.35 62.07
CA SER A 989 -5.31 -0.05 63.09
C SER A 989 -5.04 -1.55 63.15
N ASP A 990 -5.95 -2.36 62.60
CA ASP A 990 -5.98 -3.81 62.74
C ASP A 990 -5.48 -4.50 61.45
N GLY A 991 -5.18 -3.71 60.40
CA GLY A 991 -4.59 -4.16 59.14
C GLY A 991 -5.60 -4.49 58.04
N ASN A 992 -6.87 -4.11 58.19
CA ASN A 992 -7.93 -4.27 57.20
C ASN A 992 -8.03 -3.06 56.27
N VAL A 993 -8.54 -3.27 55.06
CA VAL A 993 -8.78 -2.19 54.10
C VAL A 993 -10.09 -1.48 54.42
N THR A 994 -10.05 -0.16 54.42
CA THR A 994 -11.22 0.71 54.57
C THR A 994 -11.37 1.60 53.33
N VAL A 995 -12.61 1.76 52.89
CA VAL A 995 -12.97 2.53 51.69
C VAL A 995 -13.82 3.71 52.15
N LEU A 996 -13.29 4.93 52.01
CA LEU A 996 -13.88 6.16 52.51
C LEU A 996 -14.36 7.02 51.35
N ASN A 997 -15.63 7.43 51.35
CA ASN A 997 -16.12 8.40 50.37
C ASN A 997 -15.58 9.80 50.69
N GLY A 998 -14.69 10.30 49.84
CA GLY A 998 -14.33 11.70 49.77
C GLY A 998 -15.50 12.48 49.16
N GLY A 999 -16.14 13.32 49.97
CA GLY A 999 -17.28 14.12 49.53
C GLY A 999 -17.00 14.99 48.30
N VAL A 1000 -18.05 15.29 47.54
CA VAL A 1000 -18.04 16.01 46.26
C VAL A 1000 -17.00 17.13 46.21
N LEU A 1001 -16.14 17.08 45.19
CA LEU A 1001 -14.98 17.96 44.99
C LEU A 1001 -15.34 19.46 45.11
N SER A 1002 -15.05 20.00 46.29
CA SER A 1002 -15.03 21.42 46.61
C SER A 1002 -13.62 21.78 47.08
N GLN A 1003 -13.21 23.05 46.89
CA GLN A 1003 -11.82 23.46 47.01
C GLN A 1003 -11.28 23.30 48.46
N PRO A 1004 -9.98 22.94 48.63
CA PRO A 1004 -9.47 22.49 49.92
C PRO A 1004 -9.33 23.64 50.95
N PRO A 1005 -9.94 23.53 52.15
CA PRO A 1005 -9.49 24.28 53.31
C PRO A 1005 -8.19 23.64 53.85
N GLY A 1006 -7.16 24.45 54.10
CA GLY A 1006 -5.85 23.92 54.46
C GLY A 1006 -5.64 23.68 55.96
N SER A 1007 -5.43 22.42 56.36
CA SER A 1007 -4.63 22.08 57.56
C SER A 1007 -4.14 20.61 57.60
N SER A 1008 -2.82 20.45 57.73
CA SER A 1008 -2.14 19.36 58.44
C SER A 1008 -2.59 17.89 58.24
N ALA A 1009 -2.47 17.37 57.02
CA ALA A 1009 -2.12 15.96 56.76
C ALA A 1009 -1.29 15.88 55.47
N GLN A 1010 -0.28 15.01 55.40
CA GLN A 1010 0.54 14.84 54.19
C GLN A 1010 -0.15 13.94 53.16
N LEU A 1011 -1.21 14.47 52.53
CA LEU A 1011 -1.86 13.86 51.37
C LEU A 1011 -1.15 14.32 50.09
N ILE A 1012 -0.32 13.44 49.52
CA ILE A 1012 0.35 13.67 48.23
C ILE A 1012 -0.56 13.16 47.10
N ALA A 1013 -1.25 14.07 46.43
CA ALA A 1013 -1.96 13.78 45.18
C ALA A 1013 -0.95 13.63 44.01
N ILE A 1014 -1.20 12.65 43.13
CA ILE A 1014 -0.44 12.36 41.90
C ILE A 1014 -1.45 12.05 40.79
#